data_AF-F1LU00-F1
#
_entry.id   AF-F1LU00-F1
#
_cell.length_a   1.000
_cell.length_b   1.000
_cell.length_c   1.000
_cell.angle_alpha   90.00
_cell.angle_beta   90.00
_cell.angle_gamma   90.00
#
_symmetry.space_group_name_H-M   'P 1'
#
loop_
_entity.id
_entity.type
_entity.pdbx_description
1 polymer ?
#
loop_
_entity_poly.entity_id
_entity_poly.type
_entity_poly.pdbx_seq_one_letter_code
_entity_poly.pdbx_strand_id
1 'polypeptide(L)'
;MQLIGCFTLRDHLQSQPDWSKLPGLCPKQLESHPKASALLEGPYDVVMSLALLKSFLTLWKQLEVLKGHWGRLKLRGQDVNSALLHKQVSELYEAEIFYPSMKALARQMGKDDEFEELIIRSQSILPPKGASEMEIKLQQLQKLLESLEIHMIQEVLRKINREMTLFLSEKSKEESTLPTDLWKHPVMRENFSVVRPQIVERFVQRLMENSQDNGPEITFQREHLEACLLSLGCDVMARERSNFETYSMCYEHVLQHTRQKLSQKEQEVDLLRRSQAPPEDRAGQIAELSHDIIMEITALRARLADLEEENLNLEIQIRKEVQEEYRELVQALFMTCLHIKEKLDENQFNLIQKVCELIGEVRAEGIANVKQLKKTWGSARPEGETKENAAKAPAEEQLCALEQDNSCTLAALLCKARSLGRWRLAVQQAHLRGQLSMAEKESIHSKKECLRIKLMAEQEVALLHQQLLAARQALTKAQTDNRKLWWQNETQAQLLRELEHRVTQDTVTRQQLDIIKTSGMETLLKDVEQKEQKLQLLTEEAERASKRGQLQQQKMDRDLKQMRNRLAQERSVKLEAFQRVQELLNQLHDTKQPSAHMASPVGLRSQTHCSLNSAPALFRYSPHHFSKTHLMGSKMTRRIQRPKTVPVKHSRRTDGDSLPSVAENAQLTTFPAQTAPSSGISFRPESVWPPVLKD
;
A
#
# COMPACT_ATOMS: atom_id res chain seq x y z
N MET A 1 24.35 3.96 5.77
CA MET A 1 25.35 3.41 6.72
C MET A 1 26.77 3.28 6.15
N GLN A 2 26.99 2.99 4.86
CA GLN A 2 28.35 2.88 4.29
C GLN A 2 29.10 4.23 4.10
N LEU A 3 28.38 5.36 4.05
CA LEU A 3 28.95 6.70 3.85
C LEU A 3 29.68 7.26 5.08
N ILE A 4 29.35 6.81 6.29
CA ILE A 4 29.95 7.34 7.53
C ILE A 4 31.26 6.60 7.86
N GLY A 5 31.41 5.34 7.42
CA GLY A 5 32.56 4.51 7.78
C GLY A 5 33.89 4.84 7.07
N CYS A 6 33.87 5.51 5.91
CA CYS A 6 35.11 5.87 5.19
C CYS A 6 35.67 7.23 5.62
N PHE A 7 34.81 8.21 5.93
CA PHE A 7 35.26 9.51 6.45
C PHE A 7 35.89 9.36 7.85
N THR A 8 35.31 8.52 8.70
CA THR A 8 35.90 8.21 10.02
C THR A 8 37.23 7.46 9.93
N LEU A 9 37.48 6.69 8.87
CA LEU A 9 38.77 6.02 8.64
C LEU A 9 39.87 7.01 8.20
N ARG A 10 39.55 7.99 7.35
CA ARG A 10 40.51 9.06 6.99
C ARG A 10 40.82 9.95 8.19
N ASP A 11 39.80 10.34 8.96
CA ASP A 11 39.98 11.16 10.17
C ASP A 11 40.76 10.41 11.27
N HIS A 12 40.55 9.09 11.43
CA HIS A 12 41.37 8.29 12.36
C HIS A 12 42.81 8.08 11.91
N LEU A 13 43.09 8.08 10.60
CA LEU A 13 44.46 8.02 10.07
C LEU A 13 45.17 9.37 10.14
N GLN A 14 44.43 10.49 10.12
CA GLN A 14 44.98 11.84 10.36
C GLN A 14 45.11 12.20 11.85
N SER A 15 44.39 11.53 12.76
CA SER A 15 44.47 11.75 14.21
C SER A 15 45.43 10.82 14.98
N GLN A 16 46.18 9.96 14.29
CA GLN A 16 47.31 9.21 14.87
C GLN A 16 48.60 10.05 14.78
N PRO A 17 49.53 9.93 15.75
CA PRO A 17 50.53 10.94 16.01
C PRO A 17 51.38 11.21 14.77
N ASP A 18 51.67 12.48 14.56
CA ASP A 18 52.63 13.02 13.61
C ASP A 18 53.94 12.20 13.72
N TRP A 19 54.10 11.17 12.88
CA TRP A 19 55.26 10.26 12.92
C TRP A 19 56.59 10.99 12.62
N SER A 20 56.50 12.26 12.21
CA SER A 20 57.61 13.20 12.07
C SER A 20 58.11 13.80 13.41
N LYS A 21 57.38 13.62 14.52
CA LYS A 21 57.67 14.24 15.84
C LYS A 21 58.13 13.28 16.94
N LEU A 22 58.42 12.02 16.62
CA LEU A 22 59.13 11.12 17.54
C LEU A 22 60.64 11.33 17.35
N PRO A 23 61.39 11.88 18.33
CA PRO A 23 62.83 12.04 18.19
C PRO A 23 63.48 10.66 18.27
N GLY A 24 63.91 10.13 17.12
CA GLY A 24 64.77 8.94 17.10
C GLY A 24 64.46 7.90 16.02
N LEU A 25 64.12 8.28 14.78
CA LEU A 25 64.13 7.34 13.66
C LEU A 25 64.75 8.01 12.42
N CYS A 26 66.08 8.09 12.40
CA CYS A 26 66.87 8.26 11.18
C CYS A 26 67.72 7.00 10.98
N PRO A 27 67.41 6.11 10.02
CA PRO A 27 68.30 5.02 9.63
C PRO A 27 69.37 5.55 8.67
N LYS A 28 70.23 6.44 9.16
CA LYS A 28 71.43 6.90 8.44
C LYS A 28 72.60 7.01 9.41
N GLN A 29 72.95 5.90 10.05
CA GLN A 29 74.26 5.64 10.66
C GLN A 29 74.21 4.25 11.30
N LEU A 30 74.49 3.22 10.51
CA LEU A 30 74.94 1.94 11.07
C LEU A 30 76.06 1.40 10.19
N GLU A 31 77.16 2.14 10.15
CA GLU A 31 78.46 1.57 9.82
C GLU A 31 79.10 1.05 11.12
N SER A 32 79.33 -0.26 11.13
CA SER A 32 80.35 -1.00 11.87
C SER A 32 80.63 -0.61 13.33
N HIS A 33 80.23 -1.46 14.29
CA HIS A 33 81.12 -1.96 15.36
C HIS A 33 80.47 -3.17 16.09
N PRO A 34 81.12 -4.35 16.15
CA PRO A 34 80.57 -5.52 16.83
C PRO A 34 81.04 -5.54 18.29
N LYS A 35 80.48 -4.70 19.17
CA LYS A 35 80.74 -4.76 20.62
C LYS A 35 79.83 -3.82 21.43
N ALA A 36 78.52 -4.03 21.36
CA ALA A 36 77.58 -3.40 22.31
C ALA A 36 76.23 -4.13 22.44
N SER A 37 76.14 -5.40 22.02
CA SER A 37 74.88 -6.16 21.99
C SER A 37 74.62 -6.95 23.28
N ALA A 38 74.87 -6.37 24.46
CA ALA A 38 74.70 -7.09 25.73
C ALA A 38 74.13 -6.28 26.91
N LEU A 39 73.70 -5.02 26.74
CA LEU A 39 73.34 -4.19 27.89
C LEU A 39 72.09 -3.30 27.73
N LEU A 40 71.17 -3.60 26.81
CA LEU A 40 69.90 -2.86 26.73
C LEU A 40 68.70 -3.73 26.35
N GLU A 41 68.60 -4.93 26.92
CA GLU A 41 67.37 -5.74 26.84
C GLU A 41 66.39 -5.28 27.95
N GLY A 42 65.81 -4.10 27.75
CA GLY A 42 64.79 -3.54 28.63
C GLY A 42 63.36 -3.94 28.20
N PRO A 43 62.39 -4.02 29.12
CA PRO A 43 60.98 -4.31 28.79
C PRO A 43 60.35 -3.34 27.77
N TYR A 44 60.94 -2.15 27.63
CA TYR A 44 60.49 -1.09 26.71
C TYR A 44 60.63 -1.46 25.23
N ASP A 45 61.64 -2.26 24.85
CA ASP A 45 61.90 -2.62 23.45
C ASP A 45 60.95 -3.73 22.94
N VAL A 46 60.55 -4.63 23.84
CA VAL A 46 59.53 -5.67 23.57
C VAL A 46 58.15 -5.05 23.40
N VAL A 47 57.81 -4.04 24.20
CA VAL A 47 56.53 -3.33 24.09
C VAL A 47 56.45 -2.51 22.80
N MET A 48 57.56 -1.87 22.40
CA MET A 48 57.60 -1.08 21.16
C MET A 48 57.57 -1.97 19.91
N SER A 49 58.32 -3.07 19.89
CA SER A 49 58.28 -4.06 18.80
C SER A 49 56.91 -4.74 18.68
N LEU A 50 56.24 -5.04 19.80
CA LEU A 50 54.87 -5.56 19.81
C LEU A 50 53.86 -4.52 19.32
N ALA A 51 54.03 -3.24 19.66
CA ALA A 51 53.21 -2.15 19.15
C ALA A 51 53.37 -1.96 17.64
N LEU A 52 54.61 -2.01 17.13
CA LEU A 52 54.91 -1.95 15.70
C LEU A 52 54.28 -3.15 14.95
N LEU A 53 54.42 -4.36 15.47
CA LEU A 53 53.79 -5.55 14.89
C LEU A 53 52.26 -5.44 14.88
N LYS A 54 51.66 -4.97 15.96
CA LYS A 54 50.22 -4.72 16.05
C LYS A 54 49.78 -3.68 15.02
N SER A 55 50.55 -2.61 14.84
CA SER A 55 50.26 -1.57 13.84
C SER A 55 50.34 -2.11 12.41
N PHE A 56 51.36 -2.92 12.11
CA PHE A 56 51.54 -3.56 10.80
C PHE A 56 50.41 -4.54 10.49
N LEU A 57 50.03 -5.40 11.44
CA LEU A 57 48.92 -6.35 11.27
C LEU A 57 47.58 -5.63 11.09
N THR A 58 47.38 -4.50 11.78
CA THR A 58 46.19 -3.68 11.63
C THR A 58 46.14 -3.05 10.24
N LEU A 59 47.25 -2.48 9.78
CA LEU A 59 47.39 -1.90 8.44
C LEU A 59 47.14 -2.94 7.35
N TRP A 60 47.73 -4.14 7.50
CA TRP A 60 47.53 -5.25 6.57
C TRP A 60 46.06 -5.66 6.49
N LYS A 61 45.42 -5.85 7.66
CA LYS A 61 44.01 -6.23 7.72
C LYS A 61 43.12 -5.19 7.04
N GLN A 62 43.37 -3.90 7.28
CA GLN A 62 42.65 -2.81 6.64
C GLN A 62 42.82 -2.82 5.12
N LEU A 63 44.06 -3.01 4.65
CA LEU A 63 44.36 -3.09 3.23
C LEU A 63 43.60 -4.25 2.55
N GLU A 64 43.62 -5.45 3.13
CA GLU A 64 42.93 -6.62 2.53
C GLU A 64 41.40 -6.45 2.52
N VAL A 65 40.81 -5.92 3.59
CA VAL A 65 39.36 -5.67 3.66
C VAL A 65 38.94 -4.65 2.60
N LEU A 66 39.67 -3.54 2.49
CA LEU A 66 39.37 -2.51 1.51
C LEU A 66 39.65 -2.97 0.08
N LYS A 67 40.68 -3.80 -0.13
CA LYS A 67 41.00 -4.36 -1.45
C LYS A 67 39.86 -5.25 -1.94
N GLY A 68 39.31 -6.06 -1.04
CA GLY A 68 38.11 -6.86 -1.31
C GLY A 68 36.88 -6.00 -1.63
N HIS A 69 36.66 -4.90 -0.90
CA HIS A 69 35.54 -3.99 -1.16
C HIS A 69 35.68 -3.26 -2.50
N TRP A 70 36.86 -2.73 -2.77
CA TRP A 70 37.21 -2.07 -4.03
C TRP A 70 37.04 -3.02 -5.23
N GLY A 71 37.49 -4.26 -5.10
CA GLY A 71 37.30 -5.29 -6.13
C GLY A 71 35.83 -5.54 -6.46
N ARG A 72 34.97 -5.63 -5.44
CA ARG A 72 33.51 -5.77 -5.64
C ARG A 72 32.89 -4.56 -6.35
N LEU A 73 33.34 -3.33 -6.03
CA LEU A 73 32.84 -2.12 -6.69
C LEU A 73 33.22 -2.06 -8.16
N LYS A 74 34.46 -2.42 -8.51
CA LYS A 74 34.92 -2.47 -9.91
C LYS A 74 34.19 -3.52 -10.75
N LEU A 75 33.79 -4.64 -10.13
CA LEU A 75 32.99 -5.69 -10.75
C LEU A 75 31.46 -5.44 -10.69
N ARG A 76 31.01 -4.22 -10.37
CA ARG A 76 29.57 -3.85 -10.24
C ARG A 76 28.77 -4.80 -9.33
N GLY A 77 29.39 -5.29 -8.26
CA GLY A 77 28.73 -6.12 -7.24
C GLY A 77 28.70 -7.62 -7.51
N GLN A 78 29.46 -8.14 -8.49
CA GLN A 78 29.66 -9.59 -8.62
C GLN A 78 30.64 -10.10 -7.56
N ASP A 79 30.31 -11.22 -6.90
CA ASP A 79 31.17 -11.83 -5.90
C ASP A 79 32.45 -12.40 -6.54
N VAL A 80 33.60 -12.13 -5.91
CA VAL A 80 34.96 -12.44 -6.38
C VAL A 80 35.28 -13.95 -6.24
N ASN A 81 34.27 -14.80 -6.04
CA ASN A 81 34.43 -16.23 -5.72
C ASN A 81 34.87 -17.09 -6.93
N SER A 82 34.96 -16.52 -8.13
CA SER A 82 35.46 -17.20 -9.33
C SER A 82 36.93 -16.85 -9.60
N ALA A 83 37.76 -17.86 -9.90
CA ALA A 83 39.18 -17.71 -10.17
C ALA A 83 39.49 -16.73 -11.32
N LEU A 84 38.60 -16.64 -12.33
CA LEU A 84 38.70 -15.68 -13.43
C LEU A 84 38.49 -14.23 -12.99
N LEU A 85 37.53 -13.99 -12.09
CA LEU A 85 37.23 -12.66 -11.55
C LEU A 85 38.35 -12.20 -10.59
N HIS A 86 38.91 -13.12 -9.80
CA HIS A 86 40.07 -12.80 -8.95
C HIS A 86 41.29 -12.39 -9.79
N LYS A 87 41.53 -13.05 -10.93
CA LYS A 87 42.61 -12.68 -11.86
C LYS A 87 42.41 -11.28 -12.43
N GLN A 88 41.19 -10.97 -12.90
CA GLN A 88 40.85 -9.63 -13.41
C GLN A 88 40.98 -8.54 -12.35
N VAL A 89 40.52 -8.79 -11.12
CA VAL A 89 40.67 -7.83 -10.00
C VAL A 89 42.14 -7.65 -9.63
N SER A 90 42.97 -8.70 -9.72
CA SER A 90 44.40 -8.61 -9.44
C SER A 90 45.13 -7.77 -10.49
N GLU A 91 44.84 -7.98 -11.78
CA GLU A 91 45.39 -7.18 -12.88
C GLU A 91 44.98 -5.70 -12.76
N LEU A 92 43.70 -5.44 -12.44
CA LEU A 92 43.22 -4.08 -12.18
C LEU A 92 43.88 -3.46 -10.94
N TYR A 93 44.05 -4.23 -9.86
CA TYR A 93 44.69 -3.76 -8.65
C TYR A 93 46.16 -3.40 -8.91
N GLU A 94 46.86 -4.19 -9.73
CA GLU A 94 48.24 -3.89 -10.12
C GLU A 94 48.34 -2.58 -10.90
N ALA A 95 47.45 -2.36 -11.87
CA ALA A 95 47.46 -1.18 -12.73
C ALA A 95 46.97 0.09 -12.03
N GLU A 96 45.85 0.03 -11.29
CA GLU A 96 45.20 1.21 -10.72
C GLU A 96 45.69 1.57 -9.31
N ILE A 97 46.14 0.59 -8.53
CA ILE A 97 46.50 0.80 -7.12
C ILE A 97 48.00 0.58 -6.91
N PHE A 98 48.52 -0.61 -7.22
CA PHE A 98 49.89 -0.97 -6.87
C PHE A 98 50.94 -0.14 -7.61
N TYR A 99 50.87 -0.07 -8.95
CA TYR A 99 51.82 0.70 -9.74
C TYR A 99 51.83 2.20 -9.36
N PRO A 100 50.67 2.89 -9.27
CA PRO A 100 50.64 4.29 -8.82
C PRO A 100 51.14 4.48 -7.39
N SER A 101 50.94 3.48 -6.51
CA SER A 101 51.49 3.51 -5.15
C SER A 101 53.01 3.44 -5.15
N MET A 102 53.58 2.49 -5.90
CA MET A 102 55.03 2.32 -5.98
C MET A 102 55.71 3.50 -6.65
N LYS A 103 55.09 4.07 -7.68
CA LYS A 103 55.54 5.32 -8.33
C LYS A 103 55.50 6.52 -7.39
N ALA A 104 54.41 6.67 -6.61
CA ALA A 104 54.32 7.74 -5.62
C ALA A 104 55.38 7.59 -4.52
N LEU A 105 55.66 6.36 -4.08
CA LEU A 105 56.68 6.06 -3.07
C LEU A 105 58.09 6.32 -3.62
N ALA A 106 58.37 5.92 -4.87
CA ALA A 106 59.64 6.21 -5.54
C ALA A 106 59.89 7.73 -5.66
N ARG A 107 58.84 8.52 -5.96
CA ARG A 107 58.89 9.99 -5.94
C ARG A 107 59.18 10.56 -4.56
N GLN A 108 58.51 10.07 -3.52
CA GLN A 108 58.77 10.50 -2.15
C GLN A 108 60.21 10.21 -1.71
N MET A 109 60.78 9.10 -2.17
CA MET A 109 62.18 8.74 -1.90
C MET A 109 63.20 9.39 -2.85
N GLY A 110 62.76 10.19 -3.84
CA GLY A 110 63.65 10.83 -4.83
C GLY A 110 64.31 9.87 -5.83
N LYS A 111 63.73 8.67 -6.03
CA LYS A 111 64.26 7.60 -6.91
C LYS A 111 63.31 7.25 -8.07
N ASP A 112 62.58 8.24 -8.60
CA ASP A 112 61.58 8.02 -9.67
C ASP A 112 62.24 7.45 -10.94
N ASP A 113 63.39 7.99 -11.35
CA ASP A 113 64.11 7.56 -12.55
C ASP A 113 64.64 6.11 -12.45
N GLU A 114 65.18 5.73 -11.29
CA GLU A 114 65.65 4.36 -11.04
C GLU A 114 64.51 3.34 -11.05
N PHE A 115 63.34 3.74 -10.53
CA PHE A 115 62.15 2.90 -10.47
C PHE A 115 61.54 2.65 -11.86
N GLU A 116 61.45 3.69 -12.70
CA GLU A 116 60.97 3.54 -14.09
C GLU A 116 61.96 2.73 -14.95
N GLU A 117 63.28 2.92 -14.77
CA GLU A 117 64.30 2.11 -15.47
C GLU A 117 64.23 0.62 -15.06
N LEU A 118 63.93 0.34 -13.79
CA LEU A 118 63.70 -1.02 -13.28
C LEU A 118 62.48 -1.68 -13.94
N ILE A 119 61.35 -0.98 -14.04
CA ILE A 119 60.12 -1.51 -14.67
C ILE A 119 60.34 -1.83 -16.15
N ILE A 120 61.04 -0.95 -16.87
CA ILE A 120 61.36 -1.16 -18.29
C ILE A 120 62.24 -2.40 -18.48
N ARG A 121 63.15 -2.69 -17.54
CA ARG A 121 64.06 -3.84 -17.60
C ARG A 121 63.45 -5.16 -17.12
N SER A 122 62.61 -5.15 -16.08
CA SER A 122 62.17 -6.37 -15.38
C SER A 122 60.74 -6.82 -15.73
N GLN A 123 59.96 -6.03 -16.49
CA GLN A 123 58.55 -6.28 -16.82
C GLN A 123 57.64 -6.57 -15.60
N SER A 124 58.12 -6.28 -14.38
CA SER A 124 57.46 -6.60 -13.12
C SER A 124 57.55 -5.40 -12.18
N ILE A 125 56.43 -5.09 -11.53
CA ILE A 125 56.34 -3.95 -10.62
C ILE A 125 56.96 -4.37 -9.29
N LEU A 126 58.24 -4.07 -9.10
CA LEU A 126 58.96 -4.32 -7.85
C LEU A 126 58.96 -3.05 -6.98
N PRO A 127 58.86 -3.16 -5.65
CA PRO A 127 58.95 -1.99 -4.79
C PRO A 127 60.31 -1.30 -4.92
N PRO A 128 60.37 0.03 -4.77
CA PRO A 128 61.61 0.77 -4.93
C PRO A 128 62.62 0.39 -3.83
N LYS A 129 63.90 0.32 -4.20
CA LYS A 129 64.98 -0.18 -3.33
C LYS A 129 65.14 0.69 -2.08
N GLY A 130 64.91 0.09 -0.91
CA GLY A 130 65.02 0.73 0.40
C GLY A 130 63.69 1.10 1.07
N ALA A 131 62.55 0.87 0.40
CA ALA A 131 61.24 1.08 1.00
C ALA A 131 60.93 0.01 2.06
N SER A 132 60.43 0.44 3.22
CA SER A 132 59.93 -0.51 4.22
C SER A 132 58.59 -1.11 3.79
N GLU A 133 58.30 -2.34 4.23
CA GLU A 133 57.03 -3.00 3.92
C GLU A 133 55.82 -2.21 4.49
N MET A 134 56.03 -1.53 5.62
CA MET A 134 55.01 -0.66 6.23
C MET A 134 54.66 0.54 5.33
N GLU A 135 55.67 1.22 4.76
CA GLU A 135 55.45 2.35 3.84
C GLU A 135 54.78 1.90 2.53
N ILE A 136 55.16 0.73 2.00
CA ILE A 136 54.54 0.14 0.80
C ILE A 136 53.04 -0.07 1.03
N LYS A 137 52.67 -0.69 2.16
CA LYS A 137 51.28 -1.00 2.50
C LYS A 137 50.48 0.27 2.79
N LEU A 138 51.09 1.27 3.43
CA LEU A 138 50.47 2.56 3.71
C LEU A 138 50.13 3.31 2.41
N GLN A 139 51.06 3.33 1.45
CA GLN A 139 50.85 4.00 0.17
C GLN A 139 49.78 3.28 -0.67
N GLN A 140 49.75 1.94 -0.65
CA GLN A 140 48.68 1.15 -1.26
C GLN A 140 47.31 1.46 -0.65
N LEU A 141 47.24 1.56 0.68
CA LEU A 141 46.01 1.89 1.40
C LEU A 141 45.52 3.29 1.03
N GLN A 142 46.41 4.27 0.96
CA GLN A 142 46.05 5.64 0.57
C GLN A 142 45.44 5.68 -0.84
N LYS A 143 46.09 5.05 -1.83
CA LYS A 143 45.58 5.02 -3.22
C LYS A 143 44.23 4.31 -3.33
N LEU A 144 44.05 3.26 -2.53
CA LEU A 144 42.80 2.54 -2.45
C LEU A 144 41.66 3.41 -1.90
N LEU A 145 41.92 4.15 -0.82
CA LEU A 145 40.95 5.11 -0.26
C LEU A 145 40.59 6.22 -1.25
N GLU A 146 41.58 6.81 -1.93
CA GLU A 146 41.34 7.80 -2.99
C GLU A 146 40.43 7.23 -4.10
N SER A 147 40.66 5.99 -4.53
CA SER A 147 39.85 5.35 -5.57
C SER A 147 38.40 5.08 -5.13
N LEU A 148 38.20 4.73 -3.85
CA LEU A 148 36.87 4.51 -3.27
C LEU A 148 36.10 5.83 -3.15
N GLU A 149 36.77 6.90 -2.72
CA GLU A 149 36.19 8.24 -2.66
C GLU A 149 35.74 8.74 -4.04
N ILE A 150 36.57 8.56 -5.07
CA ILE A 150 36.20 8.90 -6.45
C ILE A 150 34.93 8.15 -6.87
N HIS A 151 34.82 6.86 -6.52
CA HIS A 151 33.61 6.09 -6.82
C HIS A 151 32.38 6.63 -6.09
N MET A 152 32.52 6.98 -4.81
CA MET A 152 31.44 7.57 -4.02
C MET A 152 30.97 8.91 -4.59
N ILE A 153 31.91 9.77 -4.98
CA ILE A 153 31.61 11.06 -5.62
C ILE A 153 30.83 10.83 -6.92
N GLN A 154 31.27 9.89 -7.77
CA GLN A 154 30.57 9.55 -9.00
C GLN A 154 29.15 9.01 -8.75
N GLU A 155 28.94 8.26 -7.67
CA GLU A 155 27.62 7.76 -7.30
C GLU A 155 26.68 8.88 -6.84
N VAL A 156 27.19 9.82 -6.03
CA VAL A 156 26.44 11.01 -5.59
C VAL A 156 26.08 11.88 -6.80
N LEU A 157 27.02 12.15 -7.71
CA LEU A 157 26.75 12.88 -8.94
C LEU A 157 25.68 12.19 -9.80
N ARG A 158 25.71 10.85 -9.89
CA ARG A 158 24.69 10.08 -10.60
C ARG A 158 23.32 10.21 -9.95
N LYS A 159 23.23 10.23 -8.62
CA LYS A 159 21.97 10.47 -7.89
C LYS A 159 21.45 11.88 -8.14
N ILE A 160 22.30 12.89 -7.99
CA ILE A 160 21.94 14.30 -8.27
C ILE A 160 21.42 14.46 -9.71
N ASN A 161 22.07 13.84 -10.69
CA ASN A 161 21.63 13.92 -12.08
C ASN A 161 20.26 13.25 -12.31
N ARG A 162 19.96 12.15 -11.60
CA ARG A 162 18.63 11.52 -11.63
C ARG A 162 17.58 12.42 -11.01
N GLU A 163 17.85 12.98 -9.83
CA GLU A 163 16.94 13.92 -9.16
C GLU A 163 16.73 15.19 -9.99
N MET A 164 17.79 15.75 -10.57
CA MET A 164 17.68 16.89 -11.49
C MET A 164 16.82 16.55 -12.71
N THR A 165 16.96 15.34 -13.27
CA THR A 165 16.11 14.89 -14.39
C THR A 165 14.65 14.75 -13.95
N LEU A 166 14.40 14.20 -12.76
CA LEU A 166 13.06 14.09 -12.19
C LEU A 166 12.45 15.47 -11.92
N PHE A 167 13.19 16.37 -11.28
CA PHE A 167 12.81 17.76 -11.05
C PHE A 167 12.48 18.49 -12.36
N LEU A 168 13.32 18.37 -13.40
CA LEU A 168 13.03 18.94 -14.72
C LEU A 168 11.76 18.34 -15.34
N SER A 169 11.55 17.02 -15.17
CA SER A 169 10.33 16.36 -15.65
C SER A 169 9.07 16.76 -14.86
N GLU A 170 9.19 17.03 -13.57
CA GLU A 170 8.09 17.48 -12.70
C GLU A 170 7.76 18.94 -12.96
N LYS A 171 8.80 19.79 -13.04
CA LYS A 171 8.68 21.19 -13.48
C LYS A 171 8.02 21.29 -14.85
N SER A 172 8.33 20.41 -15.81
CA SER A 172 7.65 20.40 -17.11
C SER A 172 6.17 19.97 -17.05
N LYS A 173 5.75 19.24 -16.00
CA LYS A 173 4.35 18.89 -15.75
C LYS A 173 3.60 20.00 -15.04
N GLU A 174 4.27 20.72 -14.13
CA GLU A 174 3.68 21.82 -13.36
C GLU A 174 3.64 23.13 -14.18
N GLU A 175 4.67 23.39 -15.01
CA GLU A 175 4.70 24.46 -16.02
C GLU A 175 4.02 24.06 -17.33
N SER A 176 3.22 22.98 -17.35
CA SER A 176 2.33 22.69 -18.47
C SER A 176 1.17 23.68 -18.49
N THR A 177 1.49 24.88 -18.98
CA THR A 177 0.72 25.74 -19.87
C THR A 177 -0.73 26.02 -19.50
N LEU A 178 -1.04 27.31 -19.36
CA LEU A 178 -2.38 27.89 -19.22
C LEU A 178 -3.46 27.11 -20.02
N PRO A 179 -4.69 26.97 -19.52
CA PRO A 179 -5.78 26.19 -20.14
C PRO A 179 -6.05 26.43 -21.63
N THR A 180 -5.56 27.53 -22.20
CA THR A 180 -5.63 27.87 -23.62
C THR A 180 -4.67 27.09 -24.53
N ASP A 181 -3.55 26.57 -24.05
CA ASP A 181 -2.57 25.87 -24.91
C ASP A 181 -2.92 24.40 -25.15
N LEU A 182 -3.81 23.80 -24.35
CA LEU A 182 -4.42 22.48 -24.62
C LEU A 182 -5.26 22.47 -25.91
N TRP A 183 -5.70 23.64 -26.37
CA TRP A 183 -6.44 23.81 -27.63
C TRP A 183 -5.51 23.97 -28.84
N LYS A 184 -4.19 24.09 -28.61
CA LYS A 184 -3.15 24.14 -29.64
C LYS A 184 -2.49 22.78 -29.85
N HIS A 185 -3.22 21.67 -29.71
CA HIS A 185 -2.77 20.44 -30.34
C HIS A 185 -2.61 20.70 -31.85
N PRO A 186 -1.57 20.16 -32.52
CA PRO A 186 -1.38 20.36 -33.93
C PRO A 186 -2.63 19.84 -34.61
N VAL A 187 -3.38 20.81 -35.18
CA VAL A 187 -4.54 20.69 -36.05
C VAL A 187 -4.82 19.22 -36.34
N MET A 188 -5.85 18.65 -35.69
CA MET A 188 -6.50 17.45 -36.23
C MET A 188 -6.62 17.72 -37.72
N ARG A 189 -5.91 16.93 -38.53
CA ARG A 189 -5.85 17.07 -39.99
C ARG A 189 -7.16 16.53 -40.58
N GLU A 190 -8.28 16.94 -40.00
CA GLU A 190 -9.60 16.78 -40.56
C GLU A 190 -9.73 17.93 -41.54
N ASN A 191 -9.62 17.59 -42.83
CA ASN A 191 -9.76 18.52 -43.92
C ASN A 191 -11.20 19.05 -43.93
N PHE A 192 -11.48 20.07 -43.12
CA PHE A 192 -12.70 20.87 -43.26
C PHE A 192 -12.54 21.72 -44.51
N SER A 193 -12.75 21.12 -45.68
CA SER A 193 -13.04 21.91 -46.88
C SER A 193 -14.46 22.45 -46.69
N VAL A 194 -14.57 23.68 -46.17
CA VAL A 194 -15.83 24.41 -46.21
C VAL A 194 -16.17 24.58 -47.70
N VAL A 195 -17.03 23.70 -48.21
CA VAL A 195 -17.51 23.77 -49.59
C VAL A 195 -18.19 25.11 -49.74
N ARG A 196 -17.64 25.98 -50.60
CA ARG A 196 -18.23 27.29 -50.91
C ARG A 196 -19.70 27.07 -51.30
N PRO A 197 -20.68 27.58 -50.53
CA PRO A 197 -22.07 27.25 -50.78
C PRO A 197 -22.49 27.82 -52.13
N GLN A 198 -22.83 26.93 -53.08
CA GLN A 198 -23.32 27.30 -54.42
C GLN A 198 -24.71 27.96 -54.41
N ILE A 199 -25.20 28.38 -53.24
CA ILE A 199 -26.58 28.85 -53.03
C ILE A 199 -26.79 30.18 -53.77
N VAL A 200 -25.77 31.04 -53.75
CA VAL A 200 -25.82 32.32 -54.46
C VAL A 200 -25.79 32.08 -55.97
N GLU A 201 -24.93 31.20 -56.45
CA GLU A 201 -24.83 30.86 -57.87
C GLU A 201 -26.13 30.21 -58.39
N ARG A 202 -26.75 29.31 -57.61
CA ARG A 202 -28.04 28.69 -57.96
C ARG A 202 -29.20 29.67 -57.93
N PHE A 203 -29.20 30.60 -56.97
CA PHE A 203 -30.21 31.65 -56.90
C PHE A 203 -30.13 32.59 -58.09
N VAL A 204 -28.92 33.06 -58.42
CA VAL A 204 -28.68 33.91 -59.60
C VAL A 204 -29.12 33.19 -60.86
N GLN A 205 -28.80 31.90 -61.01
CA GLN A 205 -29.25 31.12 -62.17
C GLN A 205 -30.78 31.07 -62.27
N ARG A 206 -31.48 30.71 -61.19
CA ARG A 206 -32.96 30.67 -61.17
C ARG A 206 -33.61 32.03 -61.40
N LEU A 207 -33.01 33.10 -60.88
CA LEU A 207 -33.52 34.47 -61.05
C LEU A 207 -33.41 34.93 -62.51
N MET A 208 -32.33 34.54 -63.19
CA MET A 208 -32.08 34.94 -64.58
C MET A 208 -32.92 34.14 -65.60
N GLU A 209 -33.45 32.97 -65.23
CA GLU A 209 -34.25 32.09 -66.10
C GLU A 209 -35.51 32.76 -66.70
N ASN A 210 -36.17 33.68 -65.98
CA ASN A 210 -37.36 34.41 -66.47
C ASN A 210 -37.20 35.94 -66.41
N SER A 211 -35.99 36.44 -66.61
CA SER A 211 -35.74 37.89 -66.67
C SER A 211 -36.21 38.51 -68.00
N GLN A 212 -36.84 39.68 -67.96
CA GLN A 212 -37.11 40.49 -69.16
C GLN A 212 -36.06 41.59 -69.27
N ASP A 213 -35.16 41.43 -70.23
CA ASP A 213 -34.05 42.36 -70.48
C ASP A 213 -34.48 43.42 -71.52
N ASN A 214 -34.80 44.62 -71.03
CA ASN A 214 -35.20 45.75 -71.88
C ASN A 214 -34.04 46.73 -72.15
N GLY A 215 -32.78 46.36 -71.88
CA GLY A 215 -31.61 47.19 -72.13
C GLY A 215 -31.04 47.85 -70.87
N PRO A 216 -31.48 49.06 -70.46
CA PRO A 216 -30.95 49.69 -69.24
C PRO A 216 -31.59 49.17 -67.94
N GLU A 217 -32.73 48.47 -68.00
CA GLU A 217 -33.46 47.96 -66.83
C GLU A 217 -33.91 46.51 -67.04
N ILE A 218 -33.53 45.63 -66.10
CA ILE A 218 -33.97 44.23 -66.03
C ILE A 218 -35.22 44.18 -65.16
N THR A 219 -36.34 43.70 -65.71
CA THR A 219 -37.61 43.61 -64.99
C THR A 219 -37.97 42.14 -64.70
N PHE A 220 -38.48 41.88 -63.50
CA PHE A 220 -38.89 40.55 -63.06
C PHE A 220 -40.37 40.55 -62.72
N GLN A 221 -41.08 39.48 -63.09
CA GLN A 221 -42.45 39.25 -62.62
C GLN A 221 -42.44 38.99 -61.12
N ARG A 222 -43.41 39.57 -60.41
CA ARG A 222 -43.49 39.50 -58.94
C ARG A 222 -43.59 38.04 -58.47
N GLU A 223 -44.42 37.25 -59.14
CA GLU A 223 -44.68 35.85 -58.81
C GLU A 223 -43.40 34.99 -58.95
N HIS A 224 -42.58 35.28 -59.97
CA HIS A 224 -41.31 34.60 -60.18
C HIS A 224 -40.27 35.00 -59.13
N LEU A 225 -40.16 36.30 -58.80
CA LEU A 225 -39.25 36.77 -57.75
C LEU A 225 -39.61 36.18 -56.39
N GLU A 226 -40.90 36.13 -56.04
CA GLU A 226 -41.39 35.50 -54.81
C GLU A 226 -41.04 34.01 -54.77
N ALA A 227 -41.21 33.27 -55.87
CA ALA A 227 -40.83 31.87 -55.96
C ALA A 227 -39.31 31.66 -55.80
N CYS A 228 -38.48 32.50 -56.42
CA CYS A 228 -37.02 32.46 -56.28
C CYS A 228 -36.56 32.76 -54.85
N LEU A 229 -37.17 33.75 -54.18
CA LEU A 229 -36.87 34.09 -52.78
C LEU A 229 -37.30 32.99 -51.81
N LEU A 230 -38.47 32.38 -52.01
CA LEU A 230 -38.91 31.23 -51.21
C LEU A 230 -37.94 30.06 -51.39
N SER A 231 -37.52 29.79 -52.62
CA SER A 231 -36.56 28.73 -52.94
C SER A 231 -35.18 28.99 -52.31
N LEU A 232 -34.70 30.25 -52.33
CA LEU A 232 -33.49 30.66 -51.62
C LEU A 232 -33.63 30.47 -50.10
N GLY A 233 -34.78 30.84 -49.52
CA GLY A 233 -35.08 30.62 -48.10
C GLY A 233 -35.03 29.14 -47.72
N CYS A 234 -35.58 28.26 -48.56
CA CYS A 234 -35.48 26.81 -48.38
C CYS A 234 -34.03 26.32 -48.43
N ASP A 235 -33.24 26.77 -49.40
CA ASP A 235 -31.84 26.37 -49.58
C ASP A 235 -30.95 26.84 -48.40
N VAL A 236 -31.16 28.06 -47.92
CA VAL A 236 -30.46 28.60 -46.74
C VAL A 236 -30.84 27.80 -45.48
N MET A 237 -32.13 27.54 -45.25
CA MET A 237 -32.57 26.75 -44.09
C MET A 237 -32.05 25.31 -44.15
N ALA A 238 -31.98 24.70 -45.32
CA ALA A 238 -31.39 23.36 -45.49
C ALA A 238 -29.89 23.36 -45.17
N ARG A 239 -29.14 24.39 -45.61
CA ARG A 239 -27.73 24.56 -45.24
C ARG A 239 -27.56 24.72 -43.73
N GLU A 240 -28.33 25.61 -43.09
CA GLU A 240 -28.20 25.84 -41.64
C GLU A 240 -28.52 24.58 -40.83
N ARG A 241 -29.53 23.80 -41.24
CA ARG A 241 -29.82 22.50 -40.63
C ARG A 241 -28.65 21.53 -40.77
N SER A 242 -28.11 21.38 -41.97
CA SER A 242 -26.96 20.50 -42.24
C SER A 242 -25.70 20.94 -41.47
N ASN A 243 -25.45 22.25 -41.36
CA ASN A 243 -24.36 22.79 -40.56
C ASN A 243 -24.56 22.46 -39.07
N PHE A 244 -25.76 22.71 -38.53
CA PHE A 244 -26.09 22.41 -37.15
C PHE A 244 -25.93 20.92 -36.84
N GLU A 245 -26.42 20.03 -37.72
CA GLU A 245 -26.25 18.59 -37.59
C GLU A 245 -24.77 18.19 -37.59
N THR A 246 -23.98 18.76 -38.49
CA THR A 246 -22.54 18.48 -38.58
C THR A 246 -21.81 18.90 -37.29
N TYR A 247 -22.07 20.11 -36.79
CA TYR A 247 -21.49 20.57 -35.53
C TYR A 247 -21.97 19.73 -34.33
N SER A 248 -23.26 19.39 -34.28
CA SER A 248 -23.83 18.54 -33.24
C SER A 248 -23.15 17.17 -33.21
N MET A 249 -22.98 16.55 -34.37
CA MET A 249 -22.28 15.27 -34.51
C MET A 249 -20.81 15.36 -34.08
N CYS A 250 -20.10 16.44 -34.42
CA CYS A 250 -18.73 16.66 -33.96
C CYS A 250 -18.66 16.73 -32.43
N TYR A 251 -19.54 17.50 -31.79
CA TYR A 251 -19.57 17.61 -30.33
C TYR A 251 -19.97 16.29 -29.66
N GLU A 252 -20.92 15.55 -30.22
CA GLU A 252 -21.29 14.23 -29.71
C GLU A 252 -20.13 13.24 -29.78
N HIS A 253 -19.37 13.21 -30.89
CA HIS A 253 -18.20 12.35 -31.01
C HIS A 253 -17.10 12.71 -30.00
N VAL A 254 -16.84 14.01 -29.78
CA VAL A 254 -15.88 14.46 -28.76
C VAL A 254 -16.34 14.04 -27.35
N LEU A 255 -17.63 14.19 -27.04
CA LEU A 255 -18.20 13.78 -25.76
C LEU A 255 -18.15 12.25 -25.56
N GLN A 256 -18.41 11.47 -26.60
CA GLN A 256 -18.31 10.01 -26.55
C GLN A 256 -16.86 9.56 -26.34
N HIS A 257 -15.92 10.13 -27.10
CA HIS A 257 -14.50 9.82 -26.96
C HIS A 257 -13.96 10.17 -25.56
N THR A 258 -14.32 11.33 -25.01
CA THR A 258 -13.93 11.72 -23.65
C THR A 258 -14.51 10.80 -22.59
N ARG A 259 -15.79 10.40 -22.70
CA ARG A 259 -16.41 9.41 -21.80
C ARG A 259 -15.70 8.06 -21.86
N GLN A 260 -15.36 7.58 -23.05
CA GLN A 260 -14.65 6.32 -23.22
C GLN A 260 -13.26 6.38 -22.57
N LYS A 261 -12.51 7.45 -22.80
CA LYS A 261 -11.18 7.66 -22.20
C LYS A 261 -11.23 7.78 -20.68
N LEU A 262 -12.26 8.45 -20.15
CA LEU A 262 -12.51 8.54 -18.71
C LEU A 262 -12.78 7.16 -18.10
N SER A 263 -13.66 6.37 -18.73
CA SER A 263 -13.95 5.00 -18.28
C SER A 263 -12.71 4.09 -18.28
N GLN A 264 -11.86 4.20 -19.30
CA GLN A 264 -10.58 3.48 -19.33
C GLN A 264 -9.67 3.88 -18.17
N LYS A 265 -9.58 5.17 -17.86
CA LYS A 265 -8.78 5.68 -16.74
C LYS A 265 -9.34 5.27 -15.38
N GLU A 266 -10.65 5.26 -15.21
CA GLU A 266 -11.30 4.74 -14.00
C GLU A 266 -10.99 3.25 -13.79
N GLN A 267 -11.02 2.45 -14.86
CA GLN A 267 -10.63 1.04 -14.80
C GLN A 267 -9.15 0.83 -14.45
N GLU A 268 -8.24 1.63 -15.02
CA GLU A 268 -6.82 1.61 -14.65
C GLU A 268 -6.62 1.97 -13.16
N VAL A 269 -7.33 3.00 -12.66
CA VAL A 269 -7.28 3.40 -11.25
C VAL A 269 -7.82 2.29 -10.35
N ASP A 270 -8.91 1.63 -10.73
CA ASP A 270 -9.46 0.52 -9.98
C ASP A 270 -8.55 -0.71 -9.98
N LEU A 271 -7.86 -1.01 -11.09
CA LEU A 271 -6.84 -2.05 -11.16
C LEU A 271 -5.65 -1.71 -10.24
N LEU A 272 -5.17 -0.47 -10.27
CA LEU A 272 -4.10 -0.01 -9.39
C LEU A 272 -4.52 -0.10 -7.92
N ARG A 273 -5.73 0.36 -7.58
CA ARG A 273 -6.31 0.26 -6.23
C ARG A 273 -6.43 -1.18 -5.76
N ARG A 274 -6.82 -2.11 -6.63
CA ARG A 274 -6.88 -3.56 -6.32
C ARG A 274 -5.48 -4.18 -6.21
N SER A 275 -4.50 -3.74 -7.01
CA SER A 275 -3.11 -4.20 -6.93
C SER A 275 -2.34 -3.63 -5.73
N GLN A 276 -2.75 -2.46 -5.24
CA GLN A 276 -2.18 -1.78 -4.08
C GLN A 276 -2.89 -2.11 -2.77
N ALA A 277 -3.93 -2.94 -2.74
CA ALA A 277 -4.44 -3.47 -1.48
C ALA A 277 -3.33 -4.34 -0.87
N PRO A 278 -2.56 -3.86 0.13
CA PRO A 278 -1.55 -4.68 0.73
C PRO A 278 -2.29 -5.79 1.49
N PRO A 279 -1.74 -7.01 1.60
CA PRO A 279 -2.19 -7.88 2.68
C PRO A 279 -2.04 -7.06 3.97
N GLU A 280 -3.11 -6.94 4.77
CA GLU A 280 -3.18 -6.10 5.98
C GLU A 280 -1.96 -6.31 6.92
N ASP A 281 -1.29 -7.46 6.81
CA ASP A 281 -0.06 -7.83 7.53
C ASP A 281 1.22 -7.05 7.16
N ARG A 282 1.41 -6.53 5.93
CA ARG A 282 2.70 -5.88 5.58
C ARG A 282 2.90 -4.54 6.27
N ALA A 283 1.82 -3.78 6.45
CA ALA A 283 1.87 -2.51 7.19
C ALA A 283 2.12 -2.74 8.68
N GLY A 284 1.53 -3.80 9.26
CA GLY A 284 1.80 -4.25 10.63
C GLY A 284 3.25 -4.67 10.83
N GLN A 285 3.79 -5.51 9.93
CA GLN A 285 5.19 -5.95 9.99
C GLN A 285 6.18 -4.79 9.85
N ILE A 286 5.90 -3.81 8.97
CA ILE A 286 6.74 -2.61 8.85
C ILE A 286 6.64 -1.75 10.12
N ALA A 287 5.45 -1.65 10.72
CA ALA A 287 5.26 -0.92 11.97
C ALA A 287 5.99 -1.58 13.14
N GLU A 288 5.93 -2.91 13.27
CA GLU A 288 6.66 -3.70 14.28
C GLU A 288 8.18 -3.53 14.10
N LEU A 289 8.70 -3.74 12.89
CA LEU A 289 10.13 -3.51 12.61
C LEU A 289 10.56 -2.06 12.89
N SER A 290 9.71 -1.09 12.57
CA SER A 290 10.00 0.32 12.87
C SER A 290 10.01 0.59 14.37
N HIS A 291 9.12 -0.04 15.13
CA HIS A 291 9.07 0.07 16.58
C HIS A 291 10.31 -0.55 17.23
N ASP A 292 10.72 -1.74 16.78
CA ASP A 292 11.92 -2.42 17.27
C ASP A 292 13.18 -1.58 17.03
N ILE A 293 13.33 -1.02 15.81
CA ILE A 293 14.45 -0.14 15.49
C ILE A 293 14.41 1.14 16.36
N ILE A 294 13.24 1.72 16.61
CA ILE A 294 13.11 2.88 17.50
C ILE A 294 13.50 2.53 18.93
N MET A 295 13.13 1.35 19.42
CA MET A 295 13.51 0.85 20.74
C MET A 295 15.02 0.65 20.84
N GLU A 296 15.66 0.04 19.83
CA GLU A 296 17.12 -0.11 19.77
C GLU A 296 17.83 1.24 19.71
N ILE A 297 17.39 2.16 18.86
CA ILE A 297 17.96 3.52 18.79
C ILE A 297 17.81 4.22 20.15
N THR A 298 16.68 4.07 20.82
CA THR A 298 16.45 4.68 22.13
C THR A 298 17.36 4.08 23.20
N ALA A 299 17.54 2.75 23.22
CA ALA A 299 18.45 2.07 24.13
C ALA A 299 19.92 2.45 23.87
N LEU A 300 20.31 2.58 22.60
CA LEU A 300 21.65 3.03 22.21
C LEU A 300 21.89 4.49 22.60
N ARG A 301 20.89 5.36 22.45
CA ARG A 301 20.98 6.75 22.90
C ARG A 301 21.11 6.87 24.41
N ALA A 302 20.39 6.03 25.18
CA ALA A 302 20.53 5.98 26.64
C ALA A 302 21.94 5.54 27.04
N ARG A 303 22.46 4.46 26.44
CA ARG A 303 23.84 4.01 26.69
C ARG A 303 24.89 5.05 26.33
N LEU A 304 24.67 5.79 25.24
CA LEU A 304 25.58 6.85 24.82
C LEU A 304 25.57 8.02 25.82
N ALA A 305 24.40 8.39 26.34
CA ALA A 305 24.29 9.41 27.39
C ALA A 305 24.97 8.97 28.70
N ASP A 306 24.80 7.71 29.10
CA ASP A 306 25.47 7.15 30.30
C ASP A 306 27.01 7.21 30.14
N LEU A 307 27.52 6.83 28.95
CA LEU A 307 28.95 6.89 28.65
C LEU A 307 29.49 8.33 28.58
N GLU A 308 28.70 9.28 28.08
CA GLU A 308 29.06 10.70 28.08
C GLU A 308 29.14 11.25 29.51
N GLU A 309 28.23 10.84 30.41
CA GLU A 309 28.28 11.20 31.83
C GLU A 309 29.50 10.59 32.52
N GLU A 310 29.80 9.31 32.28
CA GLU A 310 31.02 8.67 32.80
C GLU A 310 32.28 9.37 32.31
N ASN A 311 32.35 9.76 31.03
CA ASN A 311 33.50 10.47 30.48
C ASN A 311 33.68 11.86 31.14
N LEU A 312 32.60 12.62 31.32
CA LEU A 312 32.64 13.89 32.05
C LEU A 312 33.11 13.71 33.50
N ASN A 313 32.64 12.66 34.17
CA ASN A 313 33.07 12.34 35.54
C ASN A 313 34.56 12.00 35.60
N LEU A 314 35.07 11.21 34.64
CA LEU A 314 36.50 10.90 34.53
C LEU A 314 37.35 12.13 34.23
N GLU A 315 36.90 13.02 33.35
CA GLU A 315 37.61 14.28 33.09
C GLU A 315 37.68 15.17 34.34
N ILE A 316 36.59 15.27 35.11
CA ILE A 316 36.57 16.01 36.38
C ILE A 316 37.55 15.38 37.37
N GLN A 317 37.57 14.05 37.45
CA GLN A 317 38.45 13.31 38.35
C GLN A 317 39.93 13.51 37.97
N ILE A 318 40.31 13.36 36.70
CA ILE A 318 41.68 13.59 36.21
C ILE A 318 42.12 15.03 36.49
N ARG A 319 41.26 16.03 36.20
CA ARG A 319 41.59 17.43 36.50
C ARG A 319 41.83 17.66 37.99
N LYS A 320 41.05 16.99 38.85
CA LYS A 320 41.20 17.08 40.30
C LYS A 320 42.50 16.42 40.77
N GLU A 321 42.82 15.23 40.28
CA GLU A 321 44.07 14.52 40.57
C GLU A 321 45.29 15.35 40.17
N VAL A 322 45.32 15.88 38.94
CA VAL A 322 46.40 16.76 38.46
C VAL A 322 46.53 18.02 39.32
N GLN A 323 45.41 18.61 39.75
CA GLN A 323 45.44 19.78 40.65
C GLN A 323 45.99 19.43 42.05
N GLU A 324 45.68 18.24 42.56
CA GLU A 324 46.18 17.74 43.83
C GLU A 324 47.68 17.46 43.75
N GLU A 325 48.14 16.72 42.74
CA GLU A 325 49.56 16.45 42.48
C GLU A 325 50.37 17.75 42.30
N TYR A 326 49.84 18.71 41.55
CA TYR A 326 50.48 20.01 41.39
C TYR A 326 50.55 20.77 42.71
N ARG A 327 49.49 20.74 43.53
CA ARG A 327 49.47 21.40 44.84
C ARG A 327 50.49 20.76 45.78
N GLU A 328 50.58 19.44 45.82
CA GLU A 328 51.56 18.71 46.62
C GLU A 328 52.99 19.04 46.18
N LEU A 329 53.26 19.08 44.87
CA LEU A 329 54.56 19.48 44.33
C LEU A 329 54.93 20.90 44.74
N VAL A 330 54.01 21.86 44.62
CA VAL A 330 54.24 23.24 45.02
C VAL A 330 54.51 23.33 46.52
N GLN A 331 53.76 22.60 47.35
CA GLN A 331 54.00 22.52 48.79
C GLN A 331 55.39 21.94 49.09
N ALA A 332 55.79 20.84 48.45
CA ALA A 332 57.11 20.24 48.61
C ALA A 332 58.24 21.20 48.19
N LEU A 333 58.05 21.95 47.10
CA LEU A 333 58.99 22.97 46.65
C LEU A 333 59.12 24.08 47.70
N PHE A 334 58.00 24.60 48.21
CA PHE A 334 58.01 25.61 49.27
C PHE A 334 58.71 25.11 50.54
N MET A 335 58.44 23.87 50.99
CA MET A 335 59.11 23.27 52.14
C MET A 335 60.63 23.15 51.90
N THR A 336 61.05 22.77 50.70
CA THR A 336 62.46 22.69 50.32
C THR A 336 63.13 24.07 50.32
N CYS A 337 62.45 25.10 49.78
CA CYS A 337 62.94 26.47 49.81
C CYS A 337 63.09 27.01 51.24
N LEU A 338 62.13 26.71 52.12
CA LEU A 338 62.22 27.06 53.54
C LEU A 338 63.42 26.36 54.20
N HIS A 339 63.62 25.07 53.94
CA HIS A 339 64.75 24.32 54.48
C HIS A 339 66.12 24.88 54.02
N ILE A 340 66.25 25.23 52.74
CA ILE A 340 67.47 25.86 52.22
C ILE A 340 67.71 27.21 52.90
N LYS A 341 66.65 28.01 53.12
CA LYS A 341 66.75 29.28 53.82
C LYS A 341 67.19 29.11 55.27
N GLU A 342 66.61 28.16 56.01
CA GLU A 342 67.03 27.83 57.37
C GLU A 342 68.52 27.46 57.42
N LYS A 343 69.00 26.65 56.47
CA LYS A 343 70.43 26.30 56.38
C LYS A 343 71.32 27.49 56.06
N LEU A 344 70.86 28.42 55.23
CA LEU A 344 71.60 29.65 54.94
C LEU A 344 71.69 30.54 56.19
N ASP A 345 70.59 30.71 56.91
CA ASP A 345 70.53 31.52 58.13
C ASP A 345 71.42 30.91 59.23
N GLU A 346 71.44 29.58 59.35
CA GLU A 346 72.33 28.85 60.28
C GLU A 346 73.81 29.04 59.91
N ASN A 347 74.15 29.01 58.62
CA ASN A 347 75.50 29.32 58.15
C ASN A 347 75.89 30.78 58.41
N GLN A 348 74.96 31.73 58.23
CA GLN A 348 75.20 33.14 58.56
C GLN A 348 75.45 33.31 60.05
N PHE A 349 74.67 32.65 60.91
CA PHE A 349 74.87 32.69 62.36
C PHE A 349 76.24 32.11 62.75
N ASN A 350 76.61 30.95 62.20
CA ASN A 350 77.92 30.34 62.42
C ASN A 350 79.08 31.24 61.98
N LEU A 351 78.92 31.98 60.87
CA LEU A 351 79.92 32.93 60.41
C LEU A 351 80.04 34.13 61.35
N ILE A 352 78.90 34.72 61.76
CA ILE A 352 78.87 35.83 62.71
C ILE A 352 79.52 35.41 64.03
N GLN A 353 79.21 34.21 64.53
CA GLN A 353 79.82 33.68 65.74
C GLN A 353 81.35 33.57 65.60
N LYS A 354 81.85 32.97 64.52
CA LYS A 354 83.31 32.86 64.26
C LYS A 354 83.98 34.23 64.16
N VAL A 355 83.33 35.20 63.54
CA VAL A 355 83.84 36.58 63.44
C VAL A 355 83.88 37.22 64.83
N CYS A 356 82.85 37.03 65.66
CA CYS A 356 82.82 37.51 67.04
C CYS A 356 83.89 36.84 67.91
N GLU A 357 84.11 35.53 67.75
CA GLU A 357 85.18 34.78 68.42
C GLU A 357 86.56 35.34 68.02
N LEU A 358 86.82 35.53 66.71
CA LEU A 358 88.06 36.12 66.22
C LEU A 358 88.27 37.55 66.74
N ILE A 359 87.22 38.38 66.75
CA ILE A 359 87.29 39.73 67.34
C ILE A 359 87.61 39.63 68.84
N GLY A 360 87.02 38.66 69.54
CA GLY A 360 87.31 38.37 70.95
C GLY A 360 88.76 37.97 71.17
N GLU A 361 89.29 37.08 70.34
CA GLU A 361 90.69 36.65 70.34
C GLU A 361 91.65 37.82 70.07
N VAL A 362 91.41 38.59 69.01
CA VAL A 362 92.21 39.78 68.66
C VAL A 362 92.16 40.83 69.77
N ARG A 363 90.99 41.05 70.38
CA ARG A 363 90.89 41.94 71.56
C ARG A 363 91.64 41.38 72.76
N ALA A 364 91.55 40.09 73.04
CA ALA A 364 92.26 39.45 74.14
C ALA A 364 93.79 39.49 73.93
N GLU A 365 94.25 39.23 72.71
CA GLU A 365 95.65 39.36 72.30
C GLU A 365 96.11 40.81 72.37
N GLY A 366 95.30 41.76 71.90
CA GLY A 366 95.54 43.20 72.04
C GLY A 366 95.65 43.64 73.50
N ILE A 367 94.75 43.17 74.38
CA ILE A 367 94.81 43.43 75.83
C ILE A 367 96.04 42.77 76.46
N ALA A 368 96.39 41.55 76.06
CA ALA A 368 97.59 40.86 76.53
C ALA A 368 98.87 41.60 76.10
N ASN A 369 98.93 42.04 74.84
CA ASN A 369 100.02 42.85 74.28
C ASN A 369 100.10 44.21 74.96
N VAL A 370 98.97 44.90 75.19
CA VAL A 370 98.93 46.15 75.96
C VAL A 370 99.31 45.93 77.42
N LYS A 371 98.94 44.79 78.03
CA LYS A 371 99.36 44.43 79.40
C LYS A 371 100.85 44.09 79.46
N GLN A 372 101.41 43.48 78.41
CA GLN A 372 102.84 43.22 78.26
C GLN A 372 103.61 44.52 77.97
N LEU A 373 103.06 45.43 77.16
CA LEU A 373 103.56 46.80 76.98
C LEU A 373 103.50 47.57 78.29
N LYS A 374 102.40 47.46 79.04
CA LYS A 374 102.23 48.10 80.35
C LYS A 374 103.13 47.48 81.42
N LYS A 375 103.55 46.22 81.29
CA LYS A 375 104.61 45.63 82.13
C LYS A 375 106.02 46.09 81.72
N THR A 376 106.24 46.40 80.44
CA THR A 376 107.54 46.87 79.93
C THR A 376 107.72 48.39 80.02
N TRP A 377 106.62 49.15 80.03
CA TRP A 377 106.59 50.62 80.10
C TRP A 377 105.99 51.16 81.41
N GLY A 378 105.18 50.37 82.11
CA GLY A 378 104.54 50.74 83.38
C GLY A 378 105.38 50.40 84.60
N SER A 379 106.53 51.05 84.70
CA SER A 379 107.22 51.30 85.96
C SER A 379 107.19 52.82 86.25
N ALA A 380 105.98 53.40 86.42
CA ALA A 380 105.71 54.63 87.21
C ALA A 380 104.23 55.13 87.12
N ARG A 381 103.40 54.75 88.12
CA ARG A 381 102.32 55.50 88.88
C ARG A 381 101.19 56.35 88.16
N PRO A 382 100.14 56.86 88.86
CA PRO A 382 98.80 56.24 89.03
C PRO A 382 97.57 57.01 88.47
N GLU A 383 96.38 56.40 88.69
CA GLU A 383 94.97 56.76 88.41
C GLU A 383 94.47 58.21 88.63
N GLY A 384 93.51 58.61 87.77
CA GLY A 384 92.50 59.66 88.00
C GLY A 384 91.65 59.94 86.75
N GLU A 385 90.32 60.05 86.91
CA GLU A 385 89.34 60.62 85.95
C GLU A 385 88.72 59.73 84.84
N THR A 386 87.63 59.03 85.15
CA THR A 386 86.49 58.81 84.21
C THR A 386 85.27 58.31 84.99
N LYS A 387 84.36 59.20 85.41
CA LYS A 387 83.07 58.84 86.07
C LYS A 387 81.83 59.55 85.53
N GLU A 388 81.91 60.29 84.42
CA GLU A 388 80.77 61.11 83.95
C GLU A 388 79.97 60.51 82.77
N ASN A 389 80.48 59.47 82.10
CA ASN A 389 79.82 58.85 80.93
C ASN A 389 78.96 57.61 81.26
N ALA A 390 78.81 57.24 82.53
CA ALA A 390 78.11 56.00 82.92
C ALA A 390 76.61 56.17 83.21
N ALA A 391 76.10 57.40 83.33
CA ALA A 391 74.72 57.66 83.79
C ALA A 391 73.72 58.07 82.69
N LYS A 392 74.17 58.35 81.45
CA LYS A 392 73.28 58.74 80.32
C LYS A 392 72.80 57.57 79.45
N ALA A 393 73.57 56.49 79.37
CA ALA A 393 73.21 55.29 78.60
C ALA A 393 71.88 54.59 79.03
N PRO A 394 71.53 54.47 80.34
CA PRO A 394 70.35 53.68 80.71
C PRO A 394 69.00 54.38 80.49
N ALA A 395 68.96 55.71 80.33
CA ALA A 395 67.72 56.46 80.14
C ALA A 395 67.24 56.47 78.67
N GLU A 396 68.18 56.49 77.72
CA GLU A 396 67.87 56.40 76.28
C GLU A 396 67.50 54.96 75.85
N GLU A 397 68.06 53.93 76.51
CA GLU A 397 67.65 52.52 76.29
C GLU A 397 66.22 52.23 76.76
N GLN A 398 65.77 52.82 77.88
CA GLN A 398 64.41 52.59 78.40
C GLN A 398 63.32 53.22 77.52
N LEU A 399 63.57 54.39 76.94
CA LEU A 399 62.65 55.03 76.00
C LEU A 399 62.56 54.27 74.67
N CYS A 400 63.71 53.82 74.14
CA CYS A 400 63.74 52.98 72.94
C CYS A 400 63.00 51.64 73.13
N ALA A 401 63.12 51.00 74.29
CA ALA A 401 62.42 49.75 74.61
C ALA A 401 60.90 49.94 74.69
N LEU A 402 60.44 51.04 75.32
CA LEU A 402 59.01 51.37 75.43
C LEU A 402 58.37 51.71 74.08
N GLU A 403 59.08 52.40 73.19
CA GLU A 403 58.60 52.67 71.83
C GLU A 403 58.54 51.40 70.97
N GLN A 404 59.54 50.51 71.09
CA GLN A 404 59.53 49.22 70.40
C GLN A 404 58.39 48.31 70.87
N ASP A 405 58.17 48.21 72.19
CA ASP A 405 57.07 47.41 72.77
C ASP A 405 55.69 47.94 72.38
N ASN A 406 55.50 49.26 72.38
CA ASN A 406 54.27 49.87 71.91
C ASN A 406 54.03 49.60 70.42
N SER A 407 55.08 49.68 69.58
CA SER A 407 54.97 49.37 68.15
C SER A 407 54.63 47.89 67.89
N CYS A 408 55.23 46.97 68.66
CA CYS A 408 54.96 45.53 68.59
C CYS A 408 53.52 45.21 69.01
N THR A 409 53.03 45.86 70.06
CA THR A 409 51.67 45.65 70.57
C THR A 409 50.60 46.15 69.59
N LEU A 410 50.82 47.32 68.97
CA LEU A 410 49.96 47.87 67.91
C LEU A 410 49.96 46.98 66.65
N ALA A 411 51.14 46.49 66.24
CA ALA A 411 51.25 45.54 65.12
C ALA A 411 50.48 44.24 65.40
N ALA A 412 50.55 43.70 66.62
CA ALA A 412 49.80 42.52 67.03
C ALA A 412 48.27 42.75 67.01
N LEU A 413 47.80 43.91 67.47
CA LEU A 413 46.38 44.28 67.41
C LEU A 413 45.87 44.44 65.97
N LEU A 414 46.65 45.07 65.09
CA LEU A 414 46.32 45.18 63.67
C LEU A 414 46.26 43.81 62.99
N CYS A 415 47.17 42.90 63.32
CA CYS A 415 47.13 41.51 62.85
C CYS A 415 45.85 40.77 63.30
N LYS A 416 45.43 40.96 64.56
CA LYS A 416 44.16 40.40 65.09
C LYS A 416 42.92 41.00 64.42
N ALA A 417 42.91 42.30 64.17
CA ALA A 417 41.81 42.95 63.45
C ALA A 417 41.71 42.45 62.00
N ARG A 418 42.85 42.27 61.33
CA ARG A 418 42.91 41.69 59.97
C ARG A 418 42.47 40.23 59.93
N SER A 419 42.85 39.41 60.92
CA SER A 419 42.40 38.00 60.97
C SER A 419 40.91 37.87 61.26
N LEU A 420 40.35 38.69 62.17
CA LEU A 420 38.90 38.77 62.42
C LEU A 420 38.12 39.24 61.19
N GLY A 421 38.64 40.23 60.46
CA GLY A 421 38.05 40.68 59.20
C GLY A 421 37.98 39.56 58.16
N ARG A 422 39.08 38.80 57.99
CA ARG A 422 39.13 37.62 57.11
C ARG A 422 38.18 36.52 57.56
N TRP A 423 38.07 36.27 58.87
CA TRP A 423 37.15 35.28 59.43
C TRP A 423 35.68 35.63 59.15
N ARG A 424 35.30 36.89 59.38
CA ARG A 424 33.93 37.36 59.11
C ARG A 424 33.57 37.20 57.62
N LEU A 425 34.51 37.52 56.74
CA LEU A 425 34.34 37.40 55.28
C LEU A 425 34.24 35.94 54.86
N ALA A 426 35.06 35.05 55.43
CA ALA A 426 35.01 33.61 55.19
C ALA A 426 33.68 32.98 55.66
N VAL A 427 33.16 33.39 56.82
CA VAL A 427 31.86 32.92 57.34
C VAL A 427 30.71 33.36 56.44
N GLN A 428 30.70 34.62 55.99
CA GLN A 428 29.69 35.11 55.05
C GLN A 428 29.75 34.38 53.71
N GLN A 429 30.96 34.15 53.18
CA GLN A 429 31.13 33.36 51.97
C GLN A 429 30.66 31.91 52.13
N ALA A 430 30.95 31.27 53.27
CA ALA A 430 30.49 29.91 53.55
C ALA A 430 28.96 29.84 53.64
N HIS A 431 28.32 30.83 54.27
CA HIS A 431 26.87 30.92 54.37
C HIS A 431 26.21 31.08 52.98
N LEU A 432 26.71 32.01 52.16
CA LEU A 432 26.19 32.22 50.80
C LEU A 432 26.43 30.99 49.92
N ARG A 433 27.58 30.33 50.03
CA ARG A 433 27.85 29.05 49.34
C ARG A 433 26.89 27.95 49.78
N GLY A 434 26.57 27.87 51.07
CA GLY A 434 25.58 26.94 51.59
C GLY A 434 24.18 27.19 51.02
N GLN A 435 23.73 28.46 51.01
CA GLN A 435 22.45 28.83 50.41
C GLN A 435 22.40 28.53 48.91
N LEU A 436 23.46 28.84 48.16
CA LEU A 436 23.56 28.51 46.74
C LEU A 436 23.46 26.99 46.50
N SER A 437 24.17 26.18 47.30
CA SER A 437 24.10 24.72 47.18
C SER A 437 22.71 24.17 47.48
N MET A 438 22.00 24.74 48.46
CA MET A 438 20.62 24.33 48.78
C MET A 438 19.65 24.69 47.66
N ALA A 439 19.71 25.94 47.17
CA ALA A 439 18.88 26.39 46.05
C ALA A 439 19.15 25.59 44.77
N GLU A 440 20.40 25.22 44.52
CA GLU A 440 20.78 24.37 43.39
C GLU A 440 20.18 22.96 43.51
N LYS A 441 20.23 22.34 44.70
CA LYS A 441 19.59 21.05 44.96
C LYS A 441 18.08 21.10 44.79
N GLU A 442 17.42 22.15 45.28
CA GLU A 442 15.98 22.35 45.11
C GLU A 442 15.60 22.55 43.64
N SER A 443 16.39 23.32 42.88
CA SER A 443 16.22 23.50 41.44
C SER A 443 16.36 22.18 40.67
N ILE A 444 17.38 21.39 40.99
CA ILE A 444 17.58 20.06 40.39
C ILE A 444 16.41 19.14 40.74
N HIS A 445 15.96 19.13 42.00
CA HIS A 445 14.83 18.31 42.42
C HIS A 445 13.52 18.73 41.73
N SER A 446 13.23 20.03 41.66
CA SER A 446 12.07 20.57 40.95
C SER A 446 12.08 20.22 39.46
N LYS A 447 13.25 20.29 38.80
CA LYS A 447 13.41 19.86 37.40
C LYS A 447 13.10 18.36 37.24
N LYS A 448 13.57 17.52 38.16
CA LYS A 448 13.28 16.07 38.15
C LYS A 448 11.78 15.81 38.27
N GLU A 449 11.09 16.49 39.17
CA GLU A 449 9.64 16.33 39.32
C GLU A 449 8.86 16.82 38.09
N CYS A 450 9.28 17.92 37.48
CA CYS A 450 8.69 18.39 36.23
C CYS A 450 8.83 17.33 35.11
N LEU A 451 10.00 16.71 34.99
CA LEU A 451 10.22 15.64 34.02
C LEU A 451 9.38 14.40 34.33
N ARG A 452 9.24 14.00 35.60
CA ARG A 452 8.37 12.89 36.00
C ARG A 452 6.92 13.15 35.61
N ILE A 453 6.40 14.35 35.88
CA ILE A 453 5.02 14.73 35.51
C ILE A 453 4.85 14.71 33.98
N LYS A 454 5.83 15.23 33.22
CA LYS A 454 5.80 15.19 31.75
C LYS A 454 5.76 13.75 31.23
N LEU A 455 6.59 12.87 31.77
CA LEU A 455 6.62 11.45 31.38
C LEU A 455 5.27 10.77 31.65
N MET A 456 4.67 11.02 32.82
CA MET A 456 3.35 10.48 33.15
C MET A 456 2.28 10.99 32.18
N ALA A 457 2.29 12.28 31.84
CA ALA A 457 1.37 12.86 30.87
C ALA A 457 1.55 12.27 29.47
N GLU A 458 2.80 12.03 29.03
CA GLU A 458 3.08 11.38 27.75
C GLU A 458 2.56 9.93 27.71
N GLN A 459 2.70 9.19 28.81
CA GLN A 459 2.14 7.83 28.95
C GLN A 459 0.60 7.84 28.89
N GLU A 460 -0.05 8.78 29.56
CA GLU A 460 -1.50 8.96 29.50
C GLU A 460 -1.98 9.28 28.08
N VAL A 461 -1.28 10.17 27.37
CA VAL A 461 -1.59 10.50 25.98
C VAL A 461 -1.44 9.26 25.08
N ALA A 462 -0.40 8.45 25.27
CA ALA A 462 -0.22 7.21 24.51
C ALA A 462 -1.36 6.20 24.75
N LEU A 463 -1.77 6.01 26.00
CA LEU A 463 -2.92 5.16 26.37
C LEU A 463 -4.21 5.67 25.73
N LEU A 464 -4.48 6.98 25.78
CA LEU A 464 -5.65 7.57 25.15
C LEU A 464 -5.62 7.40 23.62
N HIS A 465 -4.44 7.52 23.01
CA HIS A 465 -4.27 7.29 21.57
C HIS A 465 -4.61 5.83 21.19
N GLN A 466 -4.14 4.87 21.99
CA GLN A 466 -4.45 3.46 21.80
C GLN A 466 -5.95 3.18 21.95
N GLN A 467 -6.61 3.77 22.96
CA GLN A 467 -8.06 3.65 23.14
C GLN A 467 -8.84 4.27 21.98
N LEU A 468 -8.40 5.41 21.46
CA LEU A 468 -9.02 6.06 20.31
C LEU A 468 -8.89 5.22 19.03
N LEU A 469 -7.74 4.58 18.81
CA LEU A 469 -7.55 3.65 17.70
C LEU A 469 -8.48 2.44 17.82
N ALA A 470 -8.56 1.83 19.01
CA ALA A 470 -9.48 0.72 19.26
C ALA A 470 -10.95 1.11 19.02
N ALA A 471 -11.36 2.30 19.47
CA ALA A 471 -12.70 2.83 19.22
C ALA A 471 -12.98 3.06 17.73
N ARG A 472 -12.00 3.58 16.97
CA ARG A 472 -12.12 3.75 15.52
C ARG A 472 -12.25 2.41 14.80
N GLN A 473 -11.48 1.40 15.18
CA GLN A 473 -11.58 0.05 14.61
C GLN A 473 -12.93 -0.60 14.94
N ALA A 474 -13.44 -0.43 16.16
CA ALA A 474 -14.78 -0.90 16.52
C ALA A 474 -15.87 -0.20 15.69
N LEU A 475 -15.72 1.10 15.45
CA LEU A 475 -16.64 1.89 14.62
C LEU A 475 -16.64 1.42 13.16
N THR A 476 -15.47 1.22 12.54
CA THR A 476 -15.40 0.75 11.15
C THR A 476 -16.02 -0.64 11.03
N LYS A 477 -15.75 -1.55 11.98
CA LYS A 477 -16.41 -2.86 12.04
C LYS A 477 -17.94 -2.72 12.11
N ALA A 478 -18.44 -1.92 13.04
CA ALA A 478 -19.88 -1.67 13.18
C ALA A 478 -20.50 -1.07 11.90
N GLN A 479 -19.79 -0.16 11.22
CA GLN A 479 -20.24 0.41 9.95
C GLN A 479 -20.32 -0.65 8.84
N THR A 480 -19.34 -1.56 8.75
CA THR A 480 -19.38 -2.65 7.77
C THR A 480 -20.53 -3.61 8.04
N ASP A 481 -20.79 -3.94 9.31
CA ASP A 481 -21.90 -4.83 9.69
C ASP A 481 -23.26 -4.16 9.44
N ASN A 482 -23.38 -2.86 9.71
CA ASN A 482 -24.59 -2.10 9.39
C ASN A 482 -24.87 -2.10 7.87
N ARG A 483 -23.84 -1.92 7.03
CA ARG A 483 -23.99 -2.01 5.57
C ARG A 483 -24.45 -3.41 5.13
N LYS A 484 -23.93 -4.47 5.73
CA LYS A 484 -24.37 -5.86 5.43
C LYS A 484 -25.84 -6.06 5.80
N LEU A 485 -26.24 -5.63 7.00
CA LEU A 485 -27.62 -5.72 7.45
C LEU A 485 -28.57 -4.90 6.56
N TRP A 486 -28.15 -3.72 6.14
CA TRP A 486 -28.92 -2.89 5.21
C TRP A 486 -29.14 -3.61 3.87
N TRP A 487 -28.11 -4.21 3.29
CA TRP A 487 -28.24 -5.01 2.07
C TRP A 487 -29.15 -6.24 2.25
N GLN A 488 -29.04 -6.94 3.37
CA GLN A 488 -29.93 -8.07 3.70
C GLN A 488 -31.39 -7.60 3.82
N ASN A 489 -31.62 -6.45 4.44
CA ASN A 489 -32.96 -5.89 4.55
C ASN A 489 -33.52 -5.46 3.17
N GLU A 490 -32.72 -4.83 2.32
CA GLU A 490 -33.17 -4.42 0.97
C GLU A 490 -33.51 -5.64 0.09
N THR A 491 -32.69 -6.69 0.16
CA THR A 491 -32.94 -7.95 -0.57
C THR A 491 -34.21 -8.65 -0.06
N GLN A 492 -34.45 -8.67 1.26
CA GLN A 492 -35.72 -9.16 1.83
C GLN A 492 -36.92 -8.31 1.38
N ALA A 493 -36.79 -6.98 1.41
CA ALA A 493 -37.83 -6.07 0.96
C ALA A 493 -38.15 -6.23 -0.54
N GLN A 494 -37.14 -6.50 -1.36
CA GLN A 494 -37.34 -6.80 -2.78
C GLN A 494 -38.06 -8.14 -2.97
N LEU A 495 -37.65 -9.19 -2.24
CA LEU A 495 -38.33 -10.49 -2.31
C LEU A 495 -39.80 -10.39 -1.89
N LEU A 496 -40.11 -9.61 -0.85
CA LEU A 496 -41.49 -9.35 -0.41
C LEU A 496 -42.29 -8.63 -1.50
N ARG A 497 -41.74 -7.58 -2.13
CA ARG A 497 -42.40 -6.89 -3.25
C ARG A 497 -42.67 -7.83 -4.42
N GLU A 498 -41.74 -8.71 -4.77
CA GLU A 498 -41.96 -9.71 -5.82
C GLU A 498 -43.02 -10.75 -5.44
N LEU A 499 -43.08 -11.17 -4.18
CA LEU A 499 -44.13 -12.06 -3.70
C LEU A 499 -45.50 -11.39 -3.75
N GLU A 500 -45.61 -10.13 -3.33
CA GLU A 500 -46.84 -9.33 -3.46
C GLU A 500 -47.27 -9.18 -4.93
N HIS A 501 -46.32 -8.92 -5.84
CA HIS A 501 -46.60 -8.89 -7.28
C HIS A 501 -47.06 -10.25 -7.83
N ARG A 502 -46.43 -11.36 -7.42
CA ARG A 502 -46.89 -12.70 -7.81
C ARG A 502 -48.28 -13.00 -7.29
N VAL A 503 -48.56 -12.70 -6.03
CA VAL A 503 -49.89 -12.91 -5.43
C VAL A 503 -50.96 -12.08 -6.14
N THR A 504 -50.68 -10.81 -6.45
CA THR A 504 -51.62 -9.95 -7.19
C THR A 504 -51.85 -10.43 -8.63
N GLN A 505 -50.82 -10.93 -9.31
CA GLN A 505 -50.99 -11.56 -10.62
C GLN A 505 -51.82 -12.84 -10.54
N ASP A 506 -51.58 -13.69 -9.54
CA ASP A 506 -52.34 -14.91 -9.30
C ASP A 506 -53.82 -14.62 -8.98
N THR A 507 -54.12 -13.57 -8.22
CA THR A 507 -55.51 -13.19 -7.94
C THR A 507 -56.20 -12.66 -9.20
N VAL A 508 -55.54 -11.83 -10.02
CA VAL A 508 -56.08 -11.33 -11.29
C VAL A 508 -56.34 -12.47 -12.27
N THR A 509 -55.38 -13.40 -12.44
CA THR A 509 -55.55 -14.56 -13.34
C THR A 509 -56.67 -15.49 -12.89
N ARG A 510 -56.83 -15.72 -11.58
CA ARG A 510 -57.97 -16.45 -11.02
C ARG A 510 -59.30 -15.76 -11.31
N GLN A 511 -59.38 -14.44 -11.11
CA GLN A 511 -60.57 -13.66 -11.42
C GLN A 511 -60.94 -13.74 -12.91
N GLN A 512 -59.97 -13.64 -13.81
CA GLN A 512 -60.19 -13.79 -15.25
C GLN A 512 -60.73 -15.18 -15.61
N LEU A 513 -60.18 -16.24 -15.02
CA LEU A 513 -60.68 -17.60 -15.22
C LEU A 513 -62.13 -17.76 -14.75
N ASP A 514 -62.50 -17.13 -13.64
CA ASP A 514 -63.87 -17.20 -13.13
C ASP A 514 -64.85 -16.41 -14.01
N ILE A 515 -64.43 -15.28 -14.59
CA ILE A 515 -65.20 -14.54 -15.62
C ILE A 515 -65.41 -15.41 -16.88
N ILE A 516 -64.37 -16.12 -17.34
CA ILE A 516 -64.47 -17.02 -18.50
C ILE A 516 -65.40 -18.21 -18.21
N LYS A 517 -65.29 -18.81 -17.02
CA LYS A 517 -66.16 -19.93 -16.62
C LYS A 517 -67.63 -19.50 -16.52
N THR A 518 -67.89 -18.33 -15.92
CA THR A 518 -69.25 -17.80 -15.76
C THR A 518 -69.86 -17.45 -17.11
N SER A 519 -69.16 -16.72 -17.97
CA SER A 519 -69.63 -16.43 -19.34
C SER A 519 -69.81 -17.70 -20.19
N GLY A 520 -68.91 -18.69 -20.08
CA GLY A 520 -69.09 -20.00 -20.70
C GLY A 520 -70.35 -20.73 -20.22
N MET A 521 -70.60 -20.72 -18.91
CA MET A 521 -71.80 -21.32 -18.33
C MET A 521 -73.08 -20.59 -18.78
N GLU A 522 -73.06 -19.26 -18.90
CA GLU A 522 -74.18 -18.49 -19.45
C GLU A 522 -74.46 -18.82 -20.92
N THR A 523 -73.43 -19.00 -21.75
CA THR A 523 -73.64 -19.43 -23.15
C THR A 523 -74.26 -20.81 -23.24
N LEU A 524 -73.79 -21.77 -22.42
CA LEU A 524 -74.38 -23.10 -22.33
C LEU A 524 -75.83 -23.04 -21.85
N LEU A 525 -76.15 -22.19 -20.87
CA LEU A 525 -77.53 -22.00 -20.42
C LEU A 525 -78.42 -21.47 -21.55
N LYS A 526 -77.97 -20.47 -22.31
CA LYS A 526 -78.70 -19.96 -23.49
C LYS A 526 -78.89 -21.03 -24.56
N ASP A 527 -77.86 -21.84 -24.83
CA ASP A 527 -77.95 -22.94 -25.79
C ASP A 527 -78.92 -24.04 -25.34
N VAL A 528 -78.91 -24.36 -24.04
CA VAL A 528 -79.87 -25.30 -23.43
C VAL A 528 -81.29 -24.76 -23.55
N GLU A 529 -81.50 -23.47 -23.24
CA GLU A 529 -82.80 -22.82 -23.38
C GLU A 529 -83.30 -22.83 -24.83
N GLN A 530 -82.44 -22.51 -25.81
CA GLN A 530 -82.79 -22.59 -27.23
C GLN A 530 -83.11 -24.03 -27.69
N LYS A 531 -82.36 -25.03 -27.21
CA LYS A 531 -82.64 -26.43 -27.51
C LYS A 531 -83.94 -26.90 -26.89
N GLU A 532 -84.24 -26.47 -25.66
CA GLU A 532 -85.49 -26.75 -24.99
C GLU A 532 -86.68 -26.16 -25.78
N GLN A 533 -86.57 -24.91 -26.24
CA GLN A 533 -87.59 -24.30 -27.12
C GLN A 533 -87.80 -25.10 -28.42
N LYS A 534 -86.71 -25.55 -29.07
CA LYS A 534 -86.81 -26.39 -30.29
C LYS A 534 -87.44 -27.74 -29.99
N LEU A 535 -87.10 -28.37 -28.86
CA LEU A 535 -87.67 -29.64 -28.44
C LEU A 535 -89.17 -29.50 -28.16
N GLN A 536 -89.61 -28.39 -27.54
CA GLN A 536 -91.03 -28.09 -27.35
C GLN A 536 -91.77 -28.01 -28.69
N LEU A 537 -91.24 -27.27 -29.67
CA LEU A 537 -91.82 -27.19 -31.02
C LEU A 537 -91.90 -28.56 -31.70
N LEU A 538 -90.82 -29.36 -31.66
CA LEU A 538 -90.82 -30.71 -32.21
C LEU A 538 -91.80 -31.65 -31.49
N THR A 539 -91.97 -31.49 -30.18
CA THR A 539 -92.93 -32.26 -29.39
C THR A 539 -94.36 -31.92 -29.81
N GLU A 540 -94.68 -30.64 -29.98
CA GLU A 540 -95.97 -30.20 -30.52
C GLU A 540 -96.23 -30.71 -31.95
N GLU A 541 -95.21 -30.73 -32.81
CA GLU A 541 -95.29 -31.31 -34.15
C GLU A 541 -95.55 -32.81 -34.12
N ALA A 542 -94.85 -33.54 -33.25
CA ALA A 542 -95.04 -34.97 -33.04
C ALA A 542 -96.45 -35.27 -32.51
N GLU A 543 -96.97 -34.47 -31.57
CA GLU A 543 -98.34 -34.57 -31.10
C GLU A 543 -99.36 -34.31 -32.21
N ARG A 544 -99.15 -33.28 -33.03
CA ARG A 544 -99.99 -32.99 -34.21
C ARG A 544 -99.94 -34.14 -35.23
N ALA A 545 -98.77 -34.71 -35.48
CA ALA A 545 -98.60 -35.88 -36.34
C ALA A 545 -99.31 -37.12 -35.77
N SER A 546 -99.18 -37.36 -34.46
CA SER A 546 -99.87 -38.45 -33.74
C SER A 546 -101.39 -38.31 -33.83
N LYS A 547 -101.95 -37.11 -33.58
CA LYS A 547 -103.38 -36.81 -33.76
C LYS A 547 -103.84 -37.08 -35.20
N ARG A 548 -103.07 -36.64 -36.21
CA ARG A 548 -103.35 -36.94 -37.62
C ARG A 548 -103.31 -38.45 -37.92
N GLY A 549 -102.32 -39.16 -37.40
CA GLY A 549 -102.20 -40.61 -37.52
C GLY A 549 -103.38 -41.35 -36.90
N GLN A 550 -103.83 -40.94 -35.71
CA GLN A 550 -105.01 -41.49 -35.05
C GLN A 550 -106.28 -41.28 -35.90
N LEU A 551 -106.48 -40.08 -36.44
CA LEU A 551 -107.62 -39.79 -37.33
C LEU A 551 -107.59 -40.64 -38.61
N GLN A 552 -106.41 -40.79 -39.22
CA GLN A 552 -106.24 -41.64 -40.40
C GLN A 552 -106.53 -43.11 -40.08
N GLN A 553 -106.08 -43.61 -38.92
CA GLN A 553 -106.35 -44.97 -38.50
C GLN A 553 -107.84 -45.20 -38.23
N GLN A 554 -108.53 -44.26 -37.59
CA GLN A 554 -109.99 -44.32 -37.43
C GLN A 554 -110.72 -44.36 -38.79
N LYS A 555 -110.23 -43.63 -39.80
CA LYS A 555 -110.78 -43.68 -41.16
C LYS A 555 -110.59 -45.06 -41.78
N MET A 556 -109.36 -45.60 -41.74
CA MET A 556 -109.07 -46.95 -42.24
C MET A 556 -109.90 -48.03 -41.54
N ASP A 557 -110.10 -47.93 -40.23
CA ASP A 557 -110.96 -48.86 -39.48
C ASP A 557 -112.42 -48.80 -39.92
N ARG A 558 -112.94 -47.61 -40.24
CA ARG A 558 -114.30 -47.44 -40.80
C ARG A 558 -114.38 -48.07 -42.20
N ASP A 559 -113.41 -47.81 -43.06
CA ASP A 559 -113.35 -48.35 -44.42
C ASP A 559 -113.21 -49.89 -44.38
N LEU A 560 -112.39 -50.44 -43.49
CA LEU A 560 -112.27 -51.88 -43.25
C LEU A 560 -113.58 -52.52 -42.76
N LYS A 561 -114.30 -51.85 -41.85
CA LYS A 561 -115.63 -52.31 -41.41
C LYS A 561 -116.62 -52.32 -42.58
N GLN A 562 -116.62 -51.29 -43.42
CA GLN A 562 -117.45 -51.24 -44.62
C GLN A 562 -117.10 -52.38 -45.59
N MET A 563 -115.81 -52.62 -45.86
CA MET A 563 -115.36 -53.73 -46.70
C MET A 563 -115.73 -55.10 -46.11
N ARG A 564 -115.57 -55.29 -44.80
CA ARG A 564 -116.02 -56.53 -44.11
C ARG A 564 -117.51 -56.74 -44.25
N ASN A 565 -118.32 -55.70 -44.12
CA ASN A 565 -119.77 -55.78 -44.30
C ASN A 565 -120.15 -56.12 -45.74
N ARG A 566 -119.52 -55.49 -46.74
CA ARG A 566 -119.70 -55.84 -48.16
C ARG A 566 -119.31 -57.30 -48.42
N LEU A 567 -118.18 -57.75 -47.89
CA LEU A 567 -117.73 -59.13 -48.05
C LEU A 567 -118.68 -60.13 -47.35
N ALA A 568 -119.28 -59.75 -46.22
CA ALA A 568 -120.29 -60.54 -45.53
C ALA A 568 -121.60 -60.63 -46.34
N GLN A 569 -122.02 -59.52 -46.96
CA GLN A 569 -123.16 -59.51 -47.90
C GLN A 569 -122.87 -60.37 -49.14
N GLU A 570 -121.67 -60.27 -49.73
CA GLU A 570 -121.27 -61.13 -50.84
C GLU A 570 -121.26 -62.62 -50.42
N ARG A 571 -120.79 -62.93 -49.20
CA ARG A 571 -120.86 -64.28 -48.65
C ARG A 571 -122.29 -64.74 -48.41
N SER A 572 -123.19 -63.89 -47.92
CA SER A 572 -124.59 -64.26 -47.70
C SER A 572 -125.30 -64.51 -49.01
N VAL A 573 -125.12 -63.67 -50.03
CA VAL A 573 -125.68 -63.89 -51.38
C VAL A 573 -125.10 -65.16 -52.00
N LYS A 574 -123.81 -65.44 -51.81
CA LYS A 574 -123.21 -66.71 -52.26
C LYS A 574 -123.80 -67.91 -51.52
N LEU A 575 -123.99 -67.81 -50.20
CA LEU A 575 -124.64 -68.87 -49.40
C LEU A 575 -126.10 -69.07 -49.81
N GLU A 576 -126.85 -68.00 -50.08
CA GLU A 576 -128.22 -68.06 -50.63
C GLU A 576 -128.23 -68.72 -52.02
N ALA A 577 -127.27 -68.40 -52.89
CA ALA A 577 -127.11 -69.07 -54.18
C ALA A 577 -126.80 -70.56 -54.01
N PHE A 578 -125.93 -70.93 -53.07
CA PHE A 578 -125.66 -72.33 -52.73
C PHE A 578 -126.89 -73.04 -52.13
N GLN A 579 -127.67 -72.37 -51.29
CA GLN A 579 -128.96 -72.89 -50.80
C GLN A 579 -129.96 -73.08 -51.94
N ARG A 580 -130.03 -72.16 -52.90
CA ARG A 580 -130.86 -72.31 -54.10
C ARG A 580 -130.44 -73.52 -54.94
N VAL A 581 -129.14 -73.75 -55.07
CA VAL A 581 -128.59 -74.95 -55.73
C VAL A 581 -128.92 -76.21 -54.93
N GLN A 582 -128.86 -76.17 -53.60
CA GLN A 582 -129.25 -77.29 -52.73
C GLN A 582 -130.76 -77.58 -52.82
N GLU A 583 -131.61 -76.56 -52.87
CA GLU A 583 -133.06 -76.68 -53.08
C GLU A 583 -133.38 -77.28 -54.45
N LEU A 584 -132.67 -76.87 -55.51
CA LEU A 584 -132.78 -77.47 -56.84
C LEU A 584 -132.28 -78.93 -56.87
N LEU A 585 -131.23 -79.26 -56.11
CA LEU A 585 -130.75 -80.64 -55.95
C LEU A 585 -131.77 -81.51 -55.19
N ASN A 586 -132.42 -80.97 -54.15
CA ASN A 586 -133.45 -81.68 -53.40
C ASN A 586 -134.73 -81.89 -54.24
N GLN A 587 -135.10 -80.94 -55.10
CA GLN A 587 -136.21 -81.10 -56.06
C GLN A 587 -135.95 -82.18 -57.13
N LEU A 588 -134.68 -82.55 -57.36
CA LEU A 588 -134.28 -83.59 -58.32
C LEU A 588 -134.17 -84.98 -57.67
N HIS A 589 -134.28 -85.09 -56.34
CA HIS A 589 -134.20 -86.35 -55.58
C HIS A 589 -135.57 -86.88 -55.10
N ASP A 590 -136.68 -86.17 -55.36
CA ASP A 590 -138.03 -86.55 -54.93
C ASP A 590 -138.86 -87.35 -55.96
N THR A 591 -138.26 -87.86 -57.05
CA THR A 591 -138.90 -88.83 -57.97
C THR A 591 -138.12 -90.13 -58.08
N LYS A 592 -138.00 -90.86 -56.96
CA LYS A 592 -138.03 -92.34 -56.84
C LYS A 592 -137.71 -92.77 -55.39
N GLN A 593 -138.77 -92.87 -54.60
CA GLN A 593 -138.89 -93.67 -53.36
C GLN A 593 -139.16 -95.16 -53.70
N PRO A 594 -139.30 -96.11 -52.74
CA PRO A 594 -138.73 -96.23 -51.38
C PRO A 594 -138.31 -97.69 -51.00
N SER A 595 -137.51 -97.87 -49.93
CA SER A 595 -137.59 -98.99 -48.95
C SER A 595 -136.47 -98.83 -47.90
N ALA A 596 -136.70 -98.45 -46.65
CA ALA A 596 -137.33 -99.16 -45.53
C ALA A 596 -136.46 -100.29 -44.92
N HIS A 597 -136.30 -100.20 -43.58
CA HIS A 597 -135.96 -101.26 -42.60
C HIS A 597 -134.50 -101.74 -42.50
N MET A 598 -133.84 -101.97 -41.35
CA MET A 598 -134.18 -102.13 -39.91
C MET A 598 -133.03 -101.52 -39.07
N ALA A 599 -133.29 -100.76 -38.00
CA ALA A 599 -133.39 -101.15 -36.58
C ALA A 599 -132.11 -101.69 -35.90
N SER A 600 -131.89 -101.19 -34.66
CA SER A 600 -131.24 -101.78 -33.47
C SER A 600 -130.07 -101.00 -32.81
N PRO A 601 -129.97 -101.04 -31.47
CA PRO A 601 -129.65 -99.88 -30.65
C PRO A 601 -128.58 -100.14 -29.56
N VAL A 602 -128.44 -99.18 -28.63
CA VAL A 602 -127.90 -99.31 -27.26
C VAL A 602 -126.37 -99.22 -27.10
N GLY A 603 -125.95 -98.18 -26.37
CA GLY A 603 -124.65 -98.02 -25.73
C GLY A 603 -124.62 -96.76 -24.87
N LEU A 604 -124.92 -96.89 -23.58
CA LEU A 604 -124.90 -95.85 -22.55
C LEU A 604 -123.52 -95.75 -21.86
N ARG A 605 -123.07 -94.51 -21.61
CA ARG A 605 -122.08 -94.01 -20.61
C ARG A 605 -120.61 -94.48 -20.76
N SER A 606 -119.59 -93.63 -20.62
CA SER A 606 -119.23 -92.79 -19.44
C SER A 606 -118.27 -91.64 -19.86
N GLN A 607 -118.37 -90.39 -19.38
CA GLN A 607 -117.61 -89.79 -18.24
C GLN A 607 -116.08 -90.04 -18.37
N THR A 608 -115.12 -89.09 -18.46
CA THR A 608 -114.94 -87.75 -17.83
C THR A 608 -113.62 -87.07 -18.31
N HIS A 609 -113.52 -85.73 -18.16
CA HIS A 609 -112.33 -84.82 -18.16
C HIS A 609 -111.57 -84.64 -19.50
N CYS A 610 -111.24 -83.43 -19.99
CA CYS A 610 -110.45 -82.36 -19.35
C CYS A 610 -110.79 -80.94 -19.84
N SER A 611 -110.45 -79.99 -18.97
CA SER A 611 -110.71 -78.55 -18.99
C SER A 611 -109.97 -77.72 -20.04
N LEU A 612 -110.65 -76.62 -20.41
CA LEU A 612 -110.18 -75.24 -20.63
C LEU A 612 -108.87 -75.04 -21.43
N ASN A 613 -109.02 -74.60 -22.68
CA ASN A 613 -108.06 -73.72 -23.34
C ASN A 613 -108.82 -72.62 -24.11
N SER A 614 -108.69 -71.38 -23.68
CA SER A 614 -109.17 -70.19 -24.37
C SER A 614 -108.04 -69.18 -24.40
N ALA A 615 -107.52 -68.91 -25.59
CA ALA A 615 -106.66 -67.77 -25.87
C ALA A 615 -107.54 -66.52 -26.05
N PRO A 616 -107.16 -65.39 -25.44
CA PRO A 616 -107.08 -64.17 -26.24
C PRO A 616 -105.91 -63.26 -25.84
N ALA A 617 -105.23 -62.71 -26.84
CA ALA A 617 -104.32 -61.59 -26.69
C ALA A 617 -105.13 -60.28 -26.56
N LEU A 618 -104.93 -59.52 -25.48
CA LEU A 618 -104.65 -58.07 -25.50
C LEU A 618 -104.79 -57.37 -24.12
N PHE A 619 -103.87 -56.41 -23.91
CA PHE A 619 -103.97 -55.12 -23.21
C PHE A 619 -103.51 -54.92 -21.74
N ARG A 620 -102.41 -54.14 -21.65
CA ARG A 620 -102.20 -52.84 -20.96
C ARG A 620 -101.85 -52.75 -19.45
N TYR A 621 -100.69 -52.10 -19.25
CA TYR A 621 -100.21 -51.21 -18.17
C TYR A 621 -99.33 -51.74 -17.00
N SER A 622 -98.14 -51.10 -16.93
CA SER A 622 -97.08 -50.89 -15.91
C SER A 622 -97.48 -50.93 -14.41
N PRO A 623 -96.55 -50.95 -13.40
CA PRO A 623 -95.10 -50.70 -13.47
C PRO A 623 -94.17 -51.59 -12.57
N HIS A 624 -92.87 -51.36 -12.76
CA HIS A 624 -91.73 -51.58 -11.87
C HIS A 624 -91.05 -52.97 -11.73
N HIS A 625 -89.75 -52.88 -12.02
CA HIS A 625 -88.60 -53.61 -11.48
C HIS A 625 -87.98 -54.79 -12.27
N PHE A 626 -86.68 -54.57 -12.55
CA PHE A 626 -85.61 -55.50 -12.95
C PHE A 626 -85.67 -56.13 -14.35
N SER A 627 -84.92 -55.55 -15.31
CA SER A 627 -83.59 -56.08 -15.68
C SER A 627 -83.01 -55.44 -16.96
N LYS A 628 -81.78 -54.95 -16.82
CA LYS A 628 -80.68 -54.94 -17.81
C LYS A 628 -81.00 -54.50 -19.24
N THR A 629 -80.95 -53.19 -19.46
CA THR A 629 -80.36 -52.65 -20.69
C THR A 629 -78.85 -52.55 -20.53
N HIS A 630 -78.13 -53.05 -21.53
CA HIS A 630 -76.70 -52.82 -21.73
C HIS A 630 -76.47 -51.34 -22.03
N LEU A 631 -76.30 -50.55 -20.97
CA LEU A 631 -75.43 -49.38 -21.02
C LEU A 631 -73.99 -49.91 -20.93
N MET A 632 -73.21 -49.77 -22.00
CA MET A 632 -71.76 -49.58 -21.82
C MET A 632 -71.57 -48.23 -21.14
N GLY A 633 -71.68 -48.23 -19.82
CA GLY A 633 -71.12 -47.18 -18.98
C GLY A 633 -69.60 -47.27 -19.11
N SER A 634 -69.02 -46.36 -19.88
CA SER A 634 -67.58 -46.17 -19.92
C SER A 634 -67.13 -45.69 -18.54
N LYS A 635 -66.61 -46.62 -17.73
CA LYS A 635 -65.81 -46.30 -16.56
C LYS A 635 -64.54 -45.63 -17.08
N MET A 636 -64.47 -44.30 -17.00
CA MET A 636 -63.20 -43.59 -17.16
C MET A 636 -62.35 -43.81 -15.90
N THR A 637 -61.86 -45.05 -15.76
CA THR A 637 -60.74 -45.39 -14.89
C THR A 637 -59.54 -44.66 -15.46
N ARG A 638 -59.12 -43.63 -14.73
CA ARG A 638 -57.87 -42.89 -14.91
C ARG A 638 -56.70 -43.89 -14.95
N ARG A 639 -56.28 -44.29 -16.15
CA ARG A 639 -55.03 -45.01 -16.38
C ARG A 639 -54.39 -44.43 -17.64
N ILE A 640 -53.87 -43.22 -17.50
CA ILE A 640 -52.98 -42.63 -18.48
C ILE A 640 -51.75 -43.54 -18.56
N GLN A 641 -51.49 -44.02 -19.77
CA GLN A 641 -50.26 -44.72 -20.12
C GLN A 641 -49.08 -43.81 -19.79
N ARG A 642 -48.14 -44.35 -19.00
CA ARG A 642 -46.87 -43.74 -18.65
C ARG A 642 -46.06 -43.50 -19.95
N PRO A 643 -45.62 -42.27 -20.25
CA PRO A 643 -44.59 -42.05 -21.25
C PRO A 643 -43.29 -42.72 -20.79
N LYS A 644 -42.61 -43.42 -21.70
CA LYS A 644 -41.30 -44.04 -21.48
C LYS A 644 -40.30 -42.97 -21.04
N THR A 645 -39.75 -43.12 -19.84
CA THR A 645 -38.64 -42.33 -19.32
C THR A 645 -37.35 -42.69 -20.05
N VAL A 646 -36.77 -41.72 -20.75
CA VAL A 646 -35.36 -41.75 -21.17
C VAL A 646 -34.52 -41.33 -19.95
N PRO A 647 -33.40 -42.00 -19.63
CA PRO A 647 -32.58 -41.64 -18.49
C PRO A 647 -31.75 -40.39 -18.82
N VAL A 648 -32.13 -39.23 -18.28
CA VAL A 648 -31.25 -38.06 -18.19
C VAL A 648 -30.66 -38.04 -16.78
N LYS A 649 -29.34 -38.15 -16.72
CA LYS A 649 -28.54 -38.08 -15.50
C LYS A 649 -28.69 -36.69 -14.85
N HIS A 650 -29.14 -36.64 -13.60
CA HIS A 650 -28.93 -35.48 -12.74
C HIS A 650 -27.55 -35.59 -12.08
N SER A 651 -26.61 -34.71 -12.45
CA SER A 651 -25.44 -34.42 -11.63
C SER A 651 -25.77 -33.32 -10.63
N ARG A 652 -25.54 -33.60 -9.36
CA ARG A 652 -25.52 -32.66 -8.24
C ARG A 652 -24.44 -31.58 -8.52
N ARG A 653 -24.80 -30.29 -8.50
CA ARG A 653 -23.83 -29.19 -8.36
C ARG A 653 -24.35 -28.17 -7.36
N THR A 654 -23.64 -28.09 -6.25
CA THR A 654 -23.53 -26.95 -5.36
C THR A 654 -22.53 -25.96 -5.98
N ASP A 655 -22.78 -24.66 -5.73
CA ASP A 655 -21.86 -23.51 -5.74
C ASP A 655 -21.30 -22.92 -7.04
N GLY A 656 -21.43 -21.59 -7.13
CA GLY A 656 -20.41 -20.70 -7.68
C GLY A 656 -20.71 -20.04 -9.04
N ASP A 657 -21.41 -18.90 -9.02
CA ASP A 657 -21.35 -17.94 -10.13
C ASP A 657 -19.99 -17.21 -10.10
N SER A 658 -19.24 -17.31 -11.20
CA SER A 658 -18.07 -16.48 -11.48
C SER A 658 -18.02 -16.18 -12.98
N LEU A 659 -17.79 -14.89 -13.25
CA LEU A 659 -17.75 -14.19 -14.53
C LEU A 659 -16.90 -14.86 -15.63
N PRO A 660 -17.16 -14.57 -16.91
CA PRO A 660 -16.39 -15.16 -18.01
C PRO A 660 -15.05 -14.43 -18.20
N SER A 661 -13.95 -15.19 -18.14
CA SER A 661 -12.67 -14.82 -18.75
C SER A 661 -12.63 -15.36 -20.18
N VAL A 662 -12.29 -14.50 -21.14
CA VAL A 662 -11.89 -14.89 -22.49
C VAL A 662 -10.45 -14.43 -22.66
N ALA A 663 -9.54 -15.39 -22.70
CA ALA A 663 -8.22 -15.21 -23.28
C ALA A 663 -7.90 -16.44 -24.15
N GLU A 664 -7.47 -16.12 -25.38
CA GLU A 664 -6.52 -16.84 -26.23
C GLU A 664 -6.85 -18.26 -26.71
N ASN A 665 -7.12 -18.35 -28.01
CA ASN A 665 -6.63 -19.45 -28.84
C ASN A 665 -5.75 -18.86 -29.96
N ALA A 666 -4.47 -19.18 -29.88
CA ALA A 666 -3.54 -19.11 -30.99
C ALA A 666 -3.83 -20.25 -31.97
N GLN A 667 -3.88 -19.95 -33.27
CA GLN A 667 -3.56 -20.93 -34.31
C GLN A 667 -2.49 -20.36 -35.22
N LEU A 668 -1.41 -21.13 -35.30
CA LEU A 668 -0.27 -20.99 -36.18
C LEU A 668 -0.72 -21.10 -37.65
N THR A 669 -0.21 -20.22 -38.50
CA THR A 669 -0.03 -20.54 -39.93
C THR A 669 1.35 -20.04 -40.37
N THR A 670 2.14 -21.02 -40.78
CA THR A 670 3.54 -21.01 -41.19
C THR A 670 3.64 -20.59 -42.67
N PHE A 671 4.45 -19.59 -43.07
CA PHE A 671 5.76 -19.68 -43.78
C PHE A 671 5.84 -18.49 -44.80
N PRO A 672 7.00 -18.14 -45.40
CA PRO A 672 8.40 -18.24 -44.98
C PRO A 672 9.16 -16.89 -45.08
N ALA A 673 10.41 -16.95 -44.62
CA ALA A 673 11.42 -15.90 -44.55
C ALA A 673 11.73 -15.15 -45.86
N GLN A 674 12.01 -13.85 -45.73
CA GLN A 674 13.07 -13.18 -46.48
C GLN A 674 13.90 -12.27 -45.57
N THR A 675 15.19 -12.35 -45.81
CA THR A 675 16.35 -11.93 -45.02
C THR A 675 16.80 -10.51 -45.37
N ALA A 676 16.99 -9.67 -44.34
CA ALA A 676 17.97 -8.57 -44.21
C ALA A 676 17.93 -7.39 -45.24
N PRO A 677 18.60 -6.23 -45.02
CA PRO A 677 19.48 -5.88 -43.90
C PRO A 677 19.17 -4.53 -43.20
N SER A 678 19.69 -4.47 -41.98
CA SER A 678 20.01 -3.28 -41.20
C SER A 678 20.79 -2.23 -41.99
N SER A 679 20.31 -0.98 -41.99
CA SER A 679 21.13 0.20 -42.22
C SER A 679 21.26 0.98 -40.92
N GLY A 680 22.49 1.09 -40.44
CA GLY A 680 22.85 1.89 -39.28
C GLY A 680 22.80 3.39 -39.62
N ILE A 681 22.27 4.18 -38.69
CA ILE A 681 22.45 5.63 -38.71
C ILE A 681 23.36 5.98 -37.54
N SER A 682 24.61 6.26 -37.92
CA SER A 682 25.65 6.86 -37.10
C SER A 682 25.26 8.31 -36.77
N PHE A 683 25.09 8.63 -35.48
CA PHE A 683 25.04 10.03 -35.05
C PHE A 683 26.46 10.50 -34.77
N ARG A 684 26.98 11.28 -35.71
CA ARG A 684 28.18 12.11 -35.60
C ARG A 684 27.86 13.31 -34.69
N PRO A 685 28.68 13.66 -33.68
CA PRO A 685 28.52 14.92 -32.97
C PRO A 685 29.25 16.02 -33.76
N GLU A 686 28.49 16.89 -34.43
CA GLU A 686 29.00 18.17 -34.93
C GLU A 686 29.07 19.16 -33.77
N SER A 687 30.28 19.61 -33.51
CA SER A 687 30.62 20.70 -32.59
C SER A 687 30.47 22.02 -33.35
N VAL A 688 29.46 22.81 -32.98
CA VAL A 688 29.36 24.21 -33.40
C VAL A 688 29.11 25.06 -32.16
N TRP A 689 30.15 25.79 -31.75
CA TRP A 689 30.07 26.85 -30.75
C TRP A 689 29.53 28.12 -31.43
N PRO A 690 28.60 28.87 -30.83
CA PRO A 690 28.42 30.29 -31.13
C PRO A 690 29.25 31.18 -30.20
N PRO A 691 29.61 32.40 -30.63
CA PRO A 691 30.67 33.19 -30.03
C PRO A 691 30.20 33.96 -28.78
N VAL A 692 31.18 34.18 -27.91
CA VAL A 692 31.17 35.11 -26.79
C VAL A 692 30.87 36.52 -27.30
N LEU A 693 29.74 37.08 -26.89
CA LEU A 693 29.52 38.52 -26.87
C LEU A 693 29.93 39.04 -25.49
N LYS A 694 31.01 39.83 -25.49
CA LYS A 694 31.33 40.77 -24.43
C LYS A 694 30.29 41.89 -24.47
N ASP A 695 29.62 42.11 -23.34
CA ASP A 695 29.64 43.37 -22.59
C ASP A 695 29.12 43.13 -21.17
#